data_AF-A0A2A4NAR7-F1
#
_entry.id   AF-A0A2A4NAR7-F1
#
_cell.length_a   1.000
_cell.length_b   1.000
_cell.length_c   1.000
_cell.angle_alpha   90.00
_cell.angle_beta   90.00
_cell.angle_gamma   90.00
#
_symmetry.space_group_name_H-M   'P 1'
#
loop_
_entity.id
_entity.type
_entity.pdbx_description
1 polymer ?
#
loop_
_entity_poly.entity_id
_entity_poly.type
_entity_poly.pdbx_seq_one_letter_code
_entity_poly.pdbx_strand_id
1 'polypeptide(L)'
;MMRNKLNRQYDLAISLFLSVVIAGLFIWWNPINGKYKLTLLDKVKIGSNDIVIYDDLDFDGNSEKIRFVKDFIGRPALLVEENGKILFQWNLTGKFAPGIFYHFADYNGNGRKEIFVFTYENDSIFLDAIDVKTEENIVQHKYITNYREYKGLIDFSVYKPMTLDLNADGKKEIVFSFACAFSHITRKLCKYDIENNILHLSEKAGCCLYSEVVPFDLDEDGKYEFIGTIHSPGNSSFEYPYTDQNSWLMVFDDQMNYKFPPKKVGKYSALLWIKPFKESGRNCLASFYHHVGKVDTSNIALYDSFGKLIRIKMLTDNKYVRGGDFTTFTKENQYKMALYRKDGGVEVFNDKLVVEKSFESVPYLSKLRTWDVNADGVEEFLFIGVNRDKLIITSHDYSDPVIFSMNEDISTSYFSNEWVDNQLTALVYQNGDNLYRLSYKKDPLYTFRFLIWMLVFILSFVFVYFLGRIYQYYLKRQYEDEKRITSLQVRAIEQQMSPHFTLSILNSIGNLYENHDTQKAQYYFGKYSKLLRITLISSGEIAVPLEDEIQFTQNYLELEQFRLNDGFSFQFIDNQDIPDIKVPKFLVYTFVENAVKHGLFPIQGIREGVISLYLTEKKDVLQITIEDDGVGRIKAKDTKIYSTGKGLSILDEILVLYQRFESKKISYKIEDKYTDREETGTRVIITISNN
;
A
#
# COMPACT_ATOMS: atom_id res chain seq x y z
N MET A 1 -38.01 -3.29 20.94
CA MET A 1 -36.76 -4.09 21.00
C MET A 1 -36.28 -4.60 19.64
N MET A 2 -37.13 -5.16 18.77
CA MET A 2 -36.71 -5.68 17.45
C MET A 2 -36.10 -4.64 16.50
N ARG A 3 -36.63 -3.41 16.44
CA ARG A 3 -36.13 -2.33 15.56
C ARG A 3 -34.70 -1.88 15.91
N ASN A 4 -34.32 -1.91 17.19
CA ASN A 4 -32.95 -1.63 17.64
C ASN A 4 -31.97 -2.75 17.30
N LYS A 5 -32.42 -4.00 17.21
CA LYS A 5 -31.58 -5.13 16.79
C LYS A 5 -31.26 -5.06 15.29
N LEU A 6 -32.27 -4.73 14.46
CA LEU A 6 -32.10 -4.57 13.02
C LEU A 6 -31.13 -3.42 12.70
N ASN A 7 -31.34 -2.22 13.25
CA ASN A 7 -30.45 -1.07 12.99
C ASN A 7 -29.00 -1.36 13.41
N ARG A 8 -28.80 -2.08 14.52
CA ARG A 8 -27.46 -2.45 14.99
C ARG A 8 -26.78 -3.45 14.06
N GLN A 9 -27.51 -4.33 13.40
CA GLN A 9 -26.98 -5.25 12.38
C GLN A 9 -26.59 -4.51 11.09
N TYR A 10 -27.42 -3.55 10.65
CA TYR A 10 -27.09 -2.72 9.47
C TYR A 10 -25.86 -1.84 9.70
N ASP A 11 -25.73 -1.19 10.87
CA ASP A 11 -24.56 -0.37 11.20
C ASP A 11 -23.27 -1.21 11.21
N LEU A 12 -23.33 -2.42 11.77
CA LEU A 12 -22.20 -3.36 11.77
C LEU A 12 -21.84 -3.81 10.35
N ALA A 13 -22.83 -4.12 9.52
CA ALA A 13 -22.62 -4.54 8.14
C ALA A 13 -22.00 -3.43 7.27
N ILE A 14 -22.48 -2.19 7.41
CA ILE A 14 -21.95 -1.03 6.68
C ILE A 14 -20.52 -0.72 7.14
N SER A 15 -20.27 -0.75 8.45
CA SER A 15 -18.92 -0.51 9.01
C SER A 15 -17.93 -1.58 8.53
N LEU A 16 -18.35 -2.84 8.52
CA LEU A 16 -17.56 -3.94 8.00
C LEU A 16 -17.25 -3.73 6.51
N PHE A 17 -18.26 -3.45 5.69
CA PHE A 17 -18.08 -3.24 4.25
C PHE A 17 -17.10 -2.10 3.94
N LEU A 18 -17.28 -0.93 4.55
CA LEU A 18 -16.39 0.22 4.34
C LEU A 18 -14.96 -0.06 4.82
N SER A 19 -14.80 -0.76 5.95
CA SER A 19 -13.47 -1.14 6.44
C SER A 19 -12.73 -2.11 5.50
N VAL A 20 -13.46 -3.04 4.87
CA VAL A 20 -12.88 -3.93 3.84
C VAL A 20 -12.41 -3.13 2.63
N VAL A 21 -13.21 -2.16 2.17
CA VAL A 21 -12.84 -1.29 1.03
C VAL A 21 -11.60 -0.44 1.35
N ILE A 22 -11.54 0.17 2.54
CA ILE A 22 -10.39 0.98 2.98
C ILE A 22 -9.14 0.10 3.10
N ALA A 23 -9.25 -1.07 3.73
CA ALA A 23 -8.14 -2.02 3.83
C ALA A 23 -7.67 -2.49 2.45
N GLY A 24 -8.60 -2.76 1.51
CA GLY A 24 -8.28 -3.13 0.13
C GLY A 24 -7.52 -2.03 -0.62
N LEU A 25 -7.95 -0.76 -0.49
CA LEU A 25 -7.24 0.38 -1.07
C LEU A 25 -5.85 0.57 -0.45
N PHE A 26 -5.71 0.35 0.85
CA PHE A 26 -4.41 0.42 1.52
C PHE A 26 -3.47 -0.68 1.03
N ILE A 27 -3.96 -1.92 0.87
CA ILE A 27 -3.17 -3.04 0.32
C ILE A 27 -2.72 -2.73 -1.11
N TRP A 28 -3.61 -2.16 -1.93
CA TRP A 28 -3.30 -1.81 -3.32
C TRP A 28 -2.22 -0.71 -3.44
N TRP A 29 -2.21 0.25 -2.52
CA TRP A 29 -1.26 1.37 -2.54
C TRP A 29 0.06 1.09 -1.80
N ASN A 30 0.14 0.03 -0.99
CA ASN A 30 1.29 -0.21 -0.12
C ASN A 30 2.48 -0.87 -0.87
N PRO A 31 3.70 -0.33 -0.75
CA PRO A 31 4.91 -0.89 -1.39
C PRO A 31 5.46 -2.18 -0.75
N ILE A 32 4.89 -2.72 0.33
CA ILE A 32 5.34 -3.98 0.98
C ILE A 32 4.87 -5.22 0.18
N ASN A 33 5.08 -5.22 -1.14
CA ASN A 33 4.71 -6.34 -2.00
C ASN A 33 5.87 -7.32 -2.24
N GLY A 34 7.12 -6.89 -2.09
CA GLY A 34 8.31 -7.72 -2.30
C GLY A 34 8.87 -8.30 -0.99
N LYS A 35 9.18 -9.59 -0.99
CA LYS A 35 9.84 -10.27 0.14
C LYS A 35 11.27 -9.77 0.35
N TYR A 36 11.92 -9.44 -0.75
CA TYR A 36 13.27 -8.93 -0.79
C TYR A 36 13.27 -7.53 -1.41
N LYS A 37 14.26 -6.73 -1.02
CA LYS A 37 14.47 -5.38 -1.53
C LYS A 37 15.91 -5.25 -1.98
N LEU A 38 16.08 -4.75 -3.20
CA LEU A 38 17.38 -4.41 -3.79
C LEU A 38 17.52 -2.88 -3.77
N THR A 39 18.55 -2.39 -3.10
CA THR A 39 18.78 -0.95 -2.89
C THR A 39 20.16 -0.55 -3.38
N LEU A 40 20.26 0.56 -4.12
CA LEU A 40 21.54 1.15 -4.49
C LEU A 40 22.11 1.89 -3.27
N LEU A 41 23.28 1.46 -2.80
CA LEU A 41 24.02 2.11 -1.72
C LEU A 41 24.82 3.29 -2.28
N ASP A 42 25.64 3.03 -3.30
CA ASP A 42 26.40 4.06 -4.00
C ASP A 42 26.74 3.65 -5.45
N LYS A 43 27.23 4.64 -6.20
CA LYS A 43 27.79 4.49 -7.55
C LYS A 43 29.11 5.25 -7.60
N VAL A 44 30.20 4.54 -7.88
CA VAL A 44 31.55 5.11 -7.96
C VAL A 44 32.10 4.90 -9.37
N LYS A 45 32.75 5.93 -9.93
CA LYS A 45 33.46 5.79 -11.21
C LYS A 45 34.89 5.31 -10.94
N ILE A 46 35.32 4.26 -11.62
CA ILE A 46 36.66 3.66 -11.51
C ILE A 46 37.54 4.04 -12.71
N GLY A 47 38.83 3.70 -12.65
CA GLY A 47 39.76 3.94 -13.74
C GLY A 47 39.33 3.20 -15.00
N SER A 48 39.43 3.87 -16.16
CA SER A 48 39.08 3.26 -17.44
C SER A 48 39.95 2.03 -17.68
N ASN A 49 39.30 0.89 -17.97
CA ASN A 49 39.87 -0.45 -18.12
C ASN A 49 40.26 -1.23 -16.85
N ASP A 50 40.01 -0.69 -15.65
CA ASP A 50 40.18 -1.46 -14.42
C ASP A 50 39.03 -2.46 -14.22
N ILE A 51 39.33 -3.62 -13.62
CA ILE A 51 38.32 -4.54 -13.10
C ILE A 51 38.48 -4.60 -11.59
N VAL A 52 37.41 -4.37 -10.85
CA VAL A 52 37.41 -4.34 -9.38
C VAL A 52 36.56 -5.48 -8.86
N ILE A 53 37.15 -6.29 -7.99
CA ILE A 53 36.53 -7.42 -7.31
C ILE A 53 36.81 -7.30 -5.82
N TYR A 54 35.84 -7.66 -5.00
CA TYR A 54 36.00 -7.81 -3.57
C TYR A 54 36.02 -9.30 -3.20
N ASP A 55 36.98 -9.70 -2.40
CA ASP A 55 37.06 -11.05 -1.84
C ASP A 55 37.74 -10.95 -0.47
N ASP A 56 37.31 -11.75 0.50
CA ASP A 56 37.95 -11.88 1.82
C ASP A 56 39.05 -12.93 1.68
N LEU A 57 40.28 -12.45 1.45
CA LEU A 57 41.44 -13.27 1.11
C LEU A 57 42.06 -13.94 2.33
N ASP A 58 41.90 -13.40 3.55
CA ASP A 58 42.50 -13.95 4.76
C ASP A 58 41.48 -14.45 5.80
N PHE A 59 40.19 -14.45 5.44
CA PHE A 59 39.06 -14.90 6.25
C PHE A 59 38.91 -14.12 7.57
N ASP A 60 39.31 -12.85 7.60
CA ASP A 60 39.14 -11.98 8.77
C ASP A 60 37.72 -11.38 8.87
N GLY A 61 36.88 -11.58 7.84
CA GLY A 61 35.53 -11.06 7.73
C GLY A 61 35.42 -9.73 6.99
N ASN A 62 36.52 -9.19 6.48
CA ASN A 62 36.60 -7.98 5.66
C ASN A 62 37.11 -8.34 4.27
N SER A 63 36.43 -7.85 3.23
CA SER A 63 36.91 -8.08 1.87
C SER A 63 38.01 -7.09 1.48
N GLU A 64 39.14 -7.60 1.02
CA GLU A 64 40.09 -6.80 0.27
C GLU A 64 39.53 -6.44 -1.11
N LYS A 65 39.98 -5.30 -1.61
CA LYS A 65 39.65 -4.83 -2.95
C LYS A 65 40.76 -5.24 -3.91
N ILE A 66 40.48 -6.21 -4.77
CA ILE A 66 41.36 -6.67 -5.83
C ILE A 66 41.06 -5.89 -7.12
N ARG A 67 42.06 -5.15 -7.61
CA ARG A 67 41.97 -4.41 -8.86
C ARG A 67 42.88 -5.01 -9.92
N PHE A 68 42.30 -5.52 -11.00
CA PHE A 68 43.02 -5.93 -12.20
C PHE A 68 43.14 -4.75 -13.15
N VAL A 69 44.36 -4.29 -13.35
CA VAL A 69 44.72 -3.16 -14.22
C VAL A 69 45.19 -3.73 -15.56
N LYS A 70 44.44 -3.48 -16.63
CA LYS A 70 44.75 -4.03 -17.96
C LYS A 70 46.00 -3.42 -18.60
N ASP A 71 46.30 -2.15 -18.32
CA ASP A 71 47.40 -1.41 -18.96
C ASP A 71 48.25 -0.63 -17.93
N PHE A 72 49.02 -1.33 -17.11
CA PHE A 72 50.10 -0.72 -16.33
C PHE A 72 51.38 -0.73 -17.18
N ILE A 73 51.62 0.33 -17.97
CA ILE A 73 52.80 0.41 -18.87
C ILE A 73 52.81 -0.76 -19.89
N GLY A 74 51.63 -1.11 -20.42
CA GLY A 74 51.46 -2.17 -21.42
C GLY A 74 51.58 -3.61 -20.89
N ARG A 75 51.50 -3.81 -19.56
CA ARG A 75 51.41 -5.13 -18.93
C ARG A 75 50.20 -5.22 -17.99
N PRO A 76 49.55 -6.39 -17.90
CA PRO A 76 48.53 -6.63 -16.90
C PRO A 76 49.15 -6.63 -15.51
N ALA A 77 48.48 -5.96 -14.57
CA ALA A 77 48.88 -5.95 -13.18
C ALA A 77 47.66 -6.19 -12.28
N LEU A 78 47.92 -6.71 -11.09
CA LEU A 78 46.95 -6.89 -10.04
C LEU A 78 47.39 -6.08 -8.82
N LEU A 79 46.44 -5.39 -8.20
CA LEU A 79 46.64 -4.63 -6.97
C LEU A 79 45.66 -5.13 -5.93
N VAL A 80 46.14 -5.48 -4.74
CA VAL A 80 45.29 -5.76 -3.58
C VAL A 80 45.32 -4.53 -2.70
N GLU A 81 44.14 -3.98 -2.44
CA GLU A 81 43.94 -2.77 -1.64
C GLU A 81 43.11 -3.10 -0.39
N GLU A 82 43.48 -2.50 0.73
CA GLU A 82 42.72 -2.56 1.98
C GLU A 82 42.67 -1.16 2.57
N ASN A 83 41.48 -0.69 2.95
CA ASN A 83 41.26 0.63 3.54
C ASN A 83 41.89 1.79 2.73
N GLY A 84 41.90 1.68 1.39
CA GLY A 84 42.45 2.66 0.46
C GLY A 84 43.98 2.66 0.33
N LYS A 85 44.68 1.69 0.94
CA LYS A 85 46.12 1.48 0.79
C LYS A 85 46.38 0.26 -0.07
N ILE A 86 47.39 0.33 -0.94
CA ILE A 86 47.87 -0.83 -1.69
C ILE A 86 48.68 -1.71 -0.73
N LEU A 87 48.20 -2.93 -0.49
CA LEU A 87 48.90 -3.94 0.31
C LEU A 87 49.91 -4.71 -0.54
N PHE A 88 49.52 -5.01 -1.79
CA PHE A 88 50.29 -5.88 -2.66
C PHE A 88 50.10 -5.49 -4.13
N GLN A 89 51.16 -5.66 -4.93
CA GLN A 89 51.15 -5.47 -6.37
C GLN A 89 51.82 -6.65 -7.06
N TRP A 90 51.14 -7.25 -8.02
CA TRP A 90 51.67 -8.31 -8.86
C TRP A 90 51.63 -7.93 -10.33
N ASN A 91 52.79 -7.96 -10.99
CA ASN A 91 52.90 -7.68 -12.41
C ASN A 91 52.97 -8.99 -13.19
N LEU A 92 52.06 -9.17 -14.14
CA LEU A 92 51.91 -10.39 -14.92
C LEU A 92 52.48 -10.21 -16.34
N THR A 93 52.74 -11.32 -17.00
CA THR A 93 53.13 -11.38 -18.42
C THR A 93 51.90 -11.62 -19.30
N GLY A 94 52.02 -11.33 -20.60
CA GLY A 94 50.93 -11.49 -21.55
C GLY A 94 49.77 -10.52 -21.34
N LYS A 95 48.54 -11.01 -21.48
CA LYS A 95 47.28 -10.27 -21.32
C LYS A 95 46.27 -11.12 -20.54
N PHE A 96 45.37 -10.50 -19.77
CA PHE A 96 44.31 -11.24 -19.08
C PHE A 96 43.42 -11.98 -20.07
N ALA A 97 43.20 -13.27 -19.82
CA ALA A 97 42.34 -14.07 -20.67
C ALA A 97 40.89 -13.53 -20.72
N PRO A 98 40.18 -13.68 -21.85
CA PRO A 98 38.75 -13.42 -21.91
C PRO A 98 37.96 -14.40 -21.03
N GLY A 99 36.80 -13.97 -20.51
CA GLY A 99 35.95 -14.78 -19.62
C GLY A 99 36.27 -14.58 -18.13
N ILE A 100 36.13 -15.64 -17.33
CA ILE A 100 36.46 -15.65 -15.89
C ILE A 100 37.92 -16.07 -15.74
N PHE A 101 38.82 -15.12 -15.92
CA PHE A 101 40.27 -15.35 -15.96
C PHE A 101 40.93 -15.36 -14.58
N TYR A 102 40.18 -15.26 -13.49
CA TYR A 102 40.72 -15.28 -12.14
C TYR A 102 39.94 -16.23 -11.23
N HIS A 103 40.59 -16.68 -10.16
CA HIS A 103 39.97 -17.45 -9.10
C HIS A 103 40.69 -17.19 -7.77
N PHE A 104 39.94 -17.18 -6.67
CA PHE A 104 40.47 -17.03 -5.32
C PHE A 104 40.14 -18.27 -4.54
N ALA A 105 41.16 -18.94 -4.00
CA ALA A 105 40.95 -20.17 -3.25
C ALA A 105 42.10 -20.41 -2.29
N ASP A 106 41.78 -20.88 -1.09
CA ASP A 106 42.74 -21.48 -0.17
C ASP A 106 43.06 -22.89 -0.69
N TYR A 107 44.11 -22.98 -1.53
CA TYR A 107 44.49 -24.22 -2.18
C TYR A 107 45.16 -25.18 -1.19
N ASN A 108 45.91 -24.64 -0.24
CA ASN A 108 46.80 -25.40 0.63
C ASN A 108 46.25 -25.64 2.04
N GLY A 109 45.07 -25.09 2.37
CA GLY A 109 44.40 -25.20 3.66
C GLY A 109 45.02 -24.33 4.76
N ASN A 110 45.75 -23.27 4.41
CA ASN A 110 46.45 -22.43 5.38
C ASN A 110 45.56 -21.33 6.00
N GLY A 111 44.29 -21.25 5.61
CA GLY A 111 43.37 -20.20 6.05
C GLY A 111 43.60 -18.87 5.35
N ARG A 112 44.15 -18.88 4.12
CA ARG A 112 44.25 -17.72 3.22
C ARG A 112 44.04 -18.17 1.79
N LYS A 113 43.42 -17.32 0.99
CA LYS A 113 43.19 -17.56 -0.43
C LYS A 113 44.36 -17.07 -1.25
N GLU A 114 44.77 -17.91 -2.18
CA GLU A 114 45.71 -17.54 -3.22
C GLU A 114 44.98 -17.09 -4.48
N ILE A 115 45.67 -16.24 -5.25
CA ILE A 115 45.11 -15.64 -6.44
C ILE A 115 45.62 -16.40 -7.66
N PHE A 116 44.71 -17.03 -8.38
CA PHE A 116 44.95 -17.69 -9.65
C PHE A 116 44.56 -16.75 -10.80
N VAL A 117 45.42 -16.62 -11.81
CA VAL A 117 45.18 -15.76 -12.97
C VAL A 117 45.55 -16.48 -14.26
N PHE A 118 44.62 -16.45 -15.22
CA PHE A 118 44.83 -16.93 -16.57
C PHE A 118 45.27 -15.77 -17.47
N THR A 119 46.42 -15.94 -18.10
CA THR A 119 46.97 -15.00 -19.06
C THR A 119 47.13 -15.68 -20.42
N TYR A 120 47.26 -14.89 -21.47
CA TYR A 120 47.63 -15.39 -22.78
C TYR A 120 48.67 -14.48 -23.45
N GLU A 121 49.50 -15.11 -24.26
CA GLU A 121 50.57 -14.47 -25.01
C GLU A 121 50.77 -15.26 -26.30
N ASN A 122 50.96 -14.55 -27.42
CA ASN A 122 51.15 -15.12 -28.75
C ASN A 122 50.01 -16.07 -29.16
N ASP A 123 50.17 -17.37 -29.00
CA ASP A 123 49.18 -18.42 -29.30
C ASP A 123 48.94 -19.35 -28.11
N SER A 124 49.43 -18.99 -26.92
CA SER A 124 49.51 -19.84 -25.75
C SER A 124 48.74 -19.24 -24.57
N ILE A 125 48.09 -20.11 -23.79
CA ILE A 125 47.39 -19.77 -22.55
C ILE A 125 48.21 -20.28 -21.37
N PHE A 126 48.33 -19.43 -20.35
CA PHE A 126 49.11 -19.68 -19.15
C PHE A 126 48.26 -19.51 -17.89
N LEU A 127 48.67 -20.20 -16.83
CA LEU A 127 48.16 -20.05 -15.48
C LEU A 127 49.29 -19.57 -14.57
N ASP A 128 49.01 -18.53 -13.81
CA ASP A 128 49.85 -18.01 -12.75
C ASP A 128 49.08 -18.08 -11.42
N ALA A 129 49.76 -18.34 -10.30
CA ALA A 129 49.16 -18.33 -8.97
C ALA A 129 50.15 -17.83 -7.92
N ILE A 130 49.66 -17.01 -6.99
CA ILE A 130 50.47 -16.36 -5.95
C ILE A 130 49.76 -16.34 -4.60
N ASP A 131 50.53 -16.53 -3.53
CA ASP A 131 50.12 -16.20 -2.17
C ASP A 131 50.41 -14.71 -1.92
N VAL A 132 49.37 -13.93 -1.65
CA VAL A 132 49.46 -12.47 -1.47
C VAL A 132 50.27 -12.09 -0.24
N LYS A 133 50.27 -12.92 0.81
CA LYS A 133 50.92 -12.58 2.08
C LYS A 133 52.39 -12.94 2.08
N THR A 134 52.74 -14.10 1.53
CA THR A 134 54.13 -14.56 1.45
C THR A 134 54.83 -14.06 0.19
N GLU A 135 54.07 -13.59 -0.80
CA GLU A 135 54.53 -13.22 -2.15
C GLU A 135 55.18 -14.40 -2.91
N GLU A 136 54.91 -15.64 -2.47
CA GLU A 136 55.43 -16.86 -3.09
C GLU A 136 54.63 -17.22 -4.34
N ASN A 137 55.34 -17.44 -5.47
CA ASN A 137 54.70 -17.93 -6.70
C ASN A 137 54.42 -19.42 -6.57
N ILE A 138 53.16 -19.77 -6.34
CA ILE A 138 52.70 -21.16 -6.27
C ILE A 138 52.70 -21.79 -7.67
N VAL A 139 52.26 -21.02 -8.67
CA VAL A 139 52.31 -21.43 -10.08
C VAL A 139 52.94 -20.28 -10.85
N GLN A 140 54.09 -20.54 -11.47
CA GLN A 140 54.79 -19.54 -12.26
C GLN A 140 54.64 -19.85 -13.75
N HIS A 141 53.77 -19.09 -14.40
CA HIS A 141 53.59 -19.05 -15.85
C HIS A 141 53.46 -20.44 -16.50
N LYS A 142 52.61 -21.28 -15.91
CA LYS A 142 52.40 -22.65 -16.36
C LYS A 142 51.68 -22.65 -17.69
N TYR A 143 52.32 -23.15 -18.73
CA TYR A 143 51.67 -23.41 -20.01
C TYR A 143 50.52 -24.41 -19.85
N ILE A 144 49.33 -24.04 -20.33
CA ILE A 144 48.14 -24.89 -20.28
C ILE A 144 47.86 -25.51 -21.64
N THR A 145 47.66 -24.68 -22.66
CA THR A 145 47.25 -25.10 -24.01
C THR A 145 47.35 -23.92 -24.98
N ASN A 146 47.22 -24.19 -26.28
CA ASN A 146 47.18 -23.15 -27.30
C ASN A 146 45.76 -22.63 -27.54
N TYR A 147 45.66 -21.41 -28.06
CA TYR A 147 44.44 -20.88 -28.66
C TYR A 147 44.69 -20.49 -30.11
N ARG A 148 43.62 -20.18 -30.84
CA ARG A 148 43.73 -19.58 -32.17
C ARG A 148 42.81 -18.38 -32.27
N GLU A 149 43.23 -17.41 -33.07
CA GLU A 149 42.37 -16.31 -33.46
C GLU A 149 41.45 -16.73 -34.58
N TYR A 150 40.25 -16.15 -34.60
CA TYR A 150 39.32 -16.26 -35.70
C TYR A 150 39.02 -14.87 -36.26
N LYS A 151 39.33 -14.66 -37.53
CA LYS A 151 39.21 -13.35 -38.21
C LYS A 151 39.95 -12.21 -37.47
N GLY A 152 41.12 -12.51 -36.90
CA GLY A 152 41.95 -11.54 -36.16
C GLY A 152 41.40 -11.16 -34.78
N LEU A 153 40.42 -11.90 -34.27
CA LEU A 153 39.90 -11.76 -32.93
C LEU A 153 40.26 -12.99 -32.11
N ILE A 154 40.57 -12.77 -30.83
CA ILE A 154 40.77 -13.84 -29.86
C ILE A 154 39.45 -14.59 -29.71
N ASP A 155 39.51 -15.90 -29.93
CA ASP A 155 38.34 -16.77 -29.88
C ASP A 155 38.62 -17.92 -28.93
N PHE A 156 38.70 -17.56 -27.66
CA PHE A 156 38.55 -18.47 -26.54
C PHE A 156 37.99 -17.68 -25.35
N SER A 157 37.64 -18.36 -24.28
CA SER A 157 37.27 -17.76 -23.00
C SER A 157 37.43 -18.79 -21.90
N VAL A 158 37.96 -18.36 -20.75
CA VAL A 158 38.06 -19.18 -19.55
C VAL A 158 36.70 -19.19 -18.86
N TYR A 159 36.23 -20.38 -18.49
CA TYR A 159 34.98 -20.54 -17.76
C TYR A 159 35.20 -21.36 -16.49
N LYS A 160 34.57 -20.86 -15.42
CA LYS A 160 34.36 -21.54 -14.14
C LYS A 160 35.62 -22.21 -13.56
N PRO A 161 36.70 -21.46 -13.33
CA PRO A 161 37.77 -21.97 -12.48
C PRO A 161 37.22 -22.25 -11.08
N MET A 162 37.55 -23.42 -10.54
CA MET A 162 37.20 -23.86 -9.19
C MET A 162 38.32 -24.71 -8.61
N THR A 163 38.43 -24.75 -7.28
CA THR A 163 39.36 -25.65 -6.59
C THR A 163 38.61 -26.73 -5.82
N LEU A 164 39.03 -27.99 -5.97
CA LEU A 164 38.48 -29.15 -5.27
C LEU A 164 39.65 -30.03 -4.84
N ASP A 165 39.57 -30.65 -3.66
CA ASP A 165 40.51 -31.70 -3.25
C ASP A 165 40.01 -33.04 -3.84
N LEU A 166 40.50 -33.40 -5.02
CA LEU A 166 40.03 -34.56 -5.79
C LEU A 166 40.79 -35.84 -5.46
N ASN A 167 42.01 -35.72 -4.98
CA ASN A 167 42.86 -36.84 -4.63
C ASN A 167 42.92 -37.11 -3.10
N ALA A 168 42.25 -36.28 -2.30
CA ALA A 168 42.17 -36.33 -0.84
C ALA A 168 43.54 -36.19 -0.13
N ASP A 169 44.46 -35.42 -0.72
CA ASP A 169 45.77 -35.11 -0.14
C ASP A 169 45.78 -33.82 0.72
N GLY A 170 44.65 -33.11 0.79
CA GLY A 170 44.49 -31.85 1.51
C GLY A 170 44.94 -30.62 0.72
N LYS A 171 45.47 -30.78 -0.50
CA LYS A 171 45.75 -29.72 -1.47
C LYS A 171 44.73 -29.78 -2.58
N LYS A 172 44.12 -28.64 -2.89
CA LYS A 172 43.07 -28.60 -3.91
C LYS A 172 43.67 -28.47 -5.30
N GLU A 173 43.19 -29.27 -6.24
CA GLU A 173 43.44 -29.08 -7.67
C GLU A 173 42.50 -28.03 -8.25
N ILE A 174 43.00 -27.30 -9.26
CA ILE A 174 42.18 -26.33 -10.00
C ILE A 174 41.58 -26.97 -11.25
N VAL A 175 40.25 -26.89 -11.36
CA VAL A 175 39.47 -27.37 -12.51
C VAL A 175 38.86 -26.18 -13.23
N PHE A 176 38.98 -26.16 -14.55
CA PHE A 176 38.47 -25.07 -15.40
C PHE A 176 38.19 -25.57 -16.81
N SER A 177 37.43 -24.82 -17.59
CA SER A 177 37.18 -25.14 -18.99
C SER A 177 37.46 -23.96 -19.90
N PHE A 178 37.82 -24.27 -21.15
CA PHE A 178 37.94 -23.28 -22.20
C PHE A 178 36.82 -23.45 -23.22
N ALA A 179 36.08 -22.37 -23.45
CA ALA A 179 35.10 -22.30 -24.51
C ALA A 179 35.65 -21.54 -25.71
N CYS A 180 35.42 -22.04 -26.92
CA CYS A 180 35.71 -21.30 -28.16
C CYS A 180 34.68 -21.59 -29.24
N ALA A 181 34.44 -20.63 -30.13
CA ALA A 181 33.36 -20.67 -31.10
C ALA A 181 33.79 -21.14 -32.50
N PHE A 182 34.75 -20.47 -33.14
CA PHE A 182 35.13 -20.66 -34.54
C PHE A 182 36.62 -20.97 -34.74
N SER A 183 37.47 -20.75 -33.74
CA SER A 183 38.89 -21.09 -33.74
C SER A 183 39.13 -22.58 -33.44
N HIS A 184 38.12 -23.23 -32.86
CA HIS A 184 38.00 -24.67 -32.58
C HIS A 184 38.98 -25.26 -31.56
N ILE A 185 40.08 -24.59 -31.24
CA ILE A 185 41.04 -24.97 -30.20
C ILE A 185 40.99 -23.86 -29.14
N THR A 186 40.83 -24.16 -27.87
CA THR A 186 41.19 -25.43 -27.21
C THR A 186 40.03 -26.32 -26.73
N ARG A 187 38.73 -25.96 -26.81
CA ARG A 187 37.55 -26.75 -26.34
C ARG A 187 37.87 -27.93 -25.39
N LYS A 188 38.31 -27.62 -24.17
CA LYS A 188 38.82 -28.61 -23.21
C LYS A 188 38.32 -28.34 -21.81
N LEU A 189 38.07 -29.43 -21.08
CA LEU A 189 38.05 -29.44 -19.63
C LEU A 189 39.46 -29.74 -19.13
N CYS A 190 39.90 -29.02 -18.12
CA CYS A 190 41.25 -29.09 -17.60
C CYS A 190 41.20 -29.28 -16.08
N LYS A 191 42.08 -30.13 -15.57
CA LYS A 191 42.41 -30.23 -14.15
C LYS A 191 43.92 -30.06 -14.01
N TYR A 192 44.35 -29.16 -13.13
CA TYR A 192 45.75 -29.00 -12.82
C TYR A 192 45.99 -29.31 -11.34
N ASP A 193 46.75 -30.38 -11.13
CA ASP A 193 47.33 -30.74 -9.84
C ASP A 193 48.60 -29.92 -9.65
N ILE A 194 48.50 -28.93 -8.75
CA ILE A 194 49.54 -27.93 -8.50
C ILE A 194 50.74 -28.57 -7.80
N GLU A 195 50.48 -29.43 -6.80
CA GLU A 195 51.50 -30.04 -5.95
C GLU A 195 52.37 -31.02 -6.75
N ASN A 196 51.72 -31.87 -7.55
CA ASN A 196 52.44 -32.84 -8.39
C ASN A 196 52.84 -32.27 -9.76
N ASN A 197 52.43 -31.03 -10.08
CA ASN A 197 52.66 -30.35 -11.35
C ASN A 197 52.09 -31.14 -12.57
N ILE A 198 50.96 -31.81 -12.38
CA ILE A 198 50.30 -32.67 -13.38
C ILE A 198 49.10 -31.95 -13.99
N LEU A 199 49.12 -31.75 -15.31
CA LEU A 199 48.01 -31.17 -16.05
C LEU A 199 47.25 -32.26 -16.81
N HIS A 200 46.00 -32.48 -16.43
CA HIS A 200 45.06 -33.34 -17.14
C HIS A 200 44.19 -32.49 -18.09
N LEU A 201 44.09 -32.94 -19.33
CA LEU A 201 43.32 -32.29 -20.37
C LEU A 201 42.34 -33.31 -20.94
N SER A 202 41.07 -32.94 -21.04
CA SER A 202 40.09 -33.79 -21.70
C SER A 202 40.45 -34.05 -23.16
N GLU A 203 39.97 -35.18 -23.68
CA GLU A 203 40.08 -35.48 -25.11
C GLU A 203 39.48 -34.37 -25.99
N LYS A 204 39.92 -34.33 -27.25
CA LYS A 204 39.42 -33.35 -28.22
C LYS A 204 37.95 -33.63 -28.54
N ALA A 205 37.07 -32.71 -28.16
CA ALA A 205 35.68 -32.68 -28.57
C ALA A 205 35.41 -31.53 -29.53
N GLY A 206 34.59 -31.80 -30.54
CA GLY A 206 34.07 -30.76 -31.42
C GLY A 206 33.05 -29.89 -30.70
N CYS A 207 32.21 -30.42 -29.80
CA CYS A 207 31.28 -29.60 -29.04
C CYS A 207 31.96 -28.82 -27.89
N CYS A 208 31.45 -27.63 -27.59
CA CYS A 208 31.99 -26.78 -26.54
C CYS A 208 31.30 -27.05 -25.21
N LEU A 209 32.07 -27.32 -24.15
CA LEU A 209 31.58 -27.27 -22.77
C LEU A 209 31.37 -25.80 -22.39
N TYR A 210 30.18 -25.44 -21.95
CA TYR A 210 29.79 -24.06 -21.68
C TYR A 210 29.17 -23.91 -20.29
N SER A 211 29.20 -22.66 -19.80
CA SER A 211 28.52 -22.10 -18.63
C SER A 211 28.72 -22.74 -17.25
N GLU A 212 28.57 -24.06 -17.07
CA GLU A 212 28.57 -24.68 -15.73
C GLU A 212 29.09 -26.12 -15.74
N VAL A 213 30.38 -26.32 -15.43
CA VAL A 213 30.91 -27.63 -15.03
C VAL A 213 30.51 -27.86 -13.57
N VAL A 214 29.81 -28.94 -13.25
CA VAL A 214 29.34 -29.24 -11.89
C VAL A 214 29.97 -30.55 -11.44
N PRO A 215 30.76 -30.56 -10.34
CA PRO A 215 31.21 -31.80 -9.72
C PRO A 215 30.03 -32.51 -9.06
N PHE A 216 29.84 -33.79 -9.34
CA PHE A 216 28.78 -34.60 -8.77
C PHE A 216 29.21 -36.06 -8.78
N ASP A 217 29.11 -36.72 -7.63
CA ASP A 217 29.33 -38.17 -7.52
C ASP A 217 28.12 -38.89 -8.13
N LEU A 218 28.22 -39.20 -9.43
CA LEU A 218 27.11 -39.66 -10.24
C LEU A 218 26.82 -41.15 -10.02
N ASP A 219 27.85 -41.96 -9.78
CA ASP A 219 27.73 -43.40 -9.57
C ASP A 219 27.92 -43.84 -8.11
N GLU A 220 28.00 -42.90 -7.18
CA GLU A 220 28.08 -43.13 -5.73
C GLU A 220 29.37 -43.89 -5.34
N ASP A 221 30.47 -43.65 -6.06
CA ASP A 221 31.79 -44.25 -5.82
C ASP A 221 32.69 -43.40 -4.90
N GLY A 222 32.21 -42.22 -4.50
CA GLY A 222 32.92 -41.27 -3.65
C GLY A 222 33.86 -40.33 -4.41
N LYS A 223 33.93 -40.41 -5.75
CA LYS A 223 34.68 -39.49 -6.61
C LYS A 223 33.71 -38.58 -7.35
N TYR A 224 34.19 -37.41 -7.74
CA TYR A 224 33.39 -36.47 -8.52
C TYR A 224 33.51 -36.73 -10.01
N GLU A 225 32.37 -36.85 -10.69
CA GLU A 225 32.28 -36.63 -12.12
C GLU A 225 32.00 -35.16 -12.43
N PHE A 226 32.54 -34.73 -13.57
CA PHE A 226 32.36 -33.37 -14.08
C PHE A 226 31.35 -33.38 -15.22
N ILE A 227 30.23 -32.70 -14.96
CA ILE A 227 29.10 -32.60 -15.89
C ILE A 227 29.04 -31.16 -16.39
N GLY A 228 29.10 -30.98 -17.71
CA GLY A 228 29.02 -29.66 -18.33
C GLY A 228 27.77 -29.49 -19.19
N THR A 229 27.40 -28.23 -19.46
CA THR A 229 26.45 -27.94 -20.53
C THR A 229 27.18 -27.95 -21.87
N ILE A 230 26.47 -28.31 -22.93
CA ILE A 230 27.05 -28.43 -24.26
C ILE A 230 26.34 -27.47 -25.20
N HIS A 231 27.12 -26.54 -25.74
CA HIS A 231 26.67 -25.60 -26.76
C HIS A 231 27.10 -26.11 -28.13
N SER A 232 26.13 -26.46 -28.96
CA SER A 232 26.40 -26.97 -30.32
C SER A 232 25.67 -26.13 -31.36
N PRO A 233 26.43 -25.36 -32.15
CA PRO A 233 26.12 -25.38 -33.57
C PRO A 233 27.37 -25.39 -34.45
N GLY A 234 27.51 -26.44 -35.26
CA GLY A 234 27.92 -26.47 -36.68
C GLY A 234 29.07 -25.57 -37.16
N ASN A 235 29.93 -25.11 -36.27
CA ASN A 235 30.99 -24.17 -36.59
C ASN A 235 32.18 -24.90 -37.20
N SER A 236 32.33 -26.21 -36.96
CA SER A 236 33.48 -27.02 -37.40
C SER A 236 33.21 -27.84 -38.66
N SER A 237 34.16 -27.80 -39.60
CA SER A 237 34.34 -28.78 -40.70
C SER A 237 35.47 -29.78 -40.43
N PHE A 238 36.17 -29.68 -39.29
CA PHE A 238 37.24 -30.58 -38.88
C PHE A 238 36.71 -31.94 -38.42
N GLU A 239 37.48 -33.01 -38.68
CA GLU A 239 37.23 -34.36 -38.16
C GLU A 239 37.54 -34.43 -36.66
N TYR A 240 36.56 -34.06 -35.83
CA TYR A 240 36.53 -34.43 -34.41
C TYR A 240 35.73 -35.72 -34.23
N PRO A 241 36.07 -36.59 -33.25
CA PRO A 241 35.29 -37.78 -32.95
C PRO A 241 33.84 -37.45 -32.54
N TYR A 242 33.65 -36.32 -31.85
CA TYR A 242 32.34 -35.80 -31.42
C TYR A 242 32.12 -34.39 -31.96
N THR A 243 31.63 -34.27 -33.19
CA THR A 243 31.48 -32.99 -33.89
C THR A 243 30.40 -32.08 -33.29
N ASP A 244 30.53 -30.77 -33.44
CA ASP A 244 29.50 -29.78 -33.03
C ASP A 244 28.28 -29.72 -33.97
N GLN A 245 28.20 -30.61 -34.97
CA GLN A 245 27.01 -30.84 -35.78
C GLN A 245 25.95 -31.68 -35.05
N ASN A 246 26.30 -32.25 -33.90
CA ASN A 246 25.41 -33.05 -33.04
C ASN A 246 25.55 -32.57 -31.60
N SER A 247 24.52 -32.79 -30.79
CA SER A 247 24.60 -32.65 -29.34
C SER A 247 24.99 -33.98 -28.71
N TRP A 248 25.85 -33.92 -27.70
CA TRP A 248 26.41 -35.10 -27.04
C TRP A 248 26.17 -35.02 -25.55
N LEU A 249 25.80 -36.11 -24.89
CA LEU A 249 25.85 -36.25 -23.45
C LEU A 249 27.28 -36.67 -23.09
N MET A 250 28.01 -35.78 -22.41
CA MET A 250 29.39 -36.02 -21.97
C MET A 250 29.49 -35.84 -20.47
N VAL A 251 30.18 -36.79 -19.83
CA VAL A 251 30.49 -36.80 -18.41
C VAL A 251 31.94 -37.21 -18.29
N PHE A 252 32.71 -36.48 -17.48
CA PHE A 252 34.13 -36.73 -17.28
C PHE A 252 34.42 -37.24 -15.89
N ASP A 253 35.39 -38.14 -15.75
CA ASP A 253 35.90 -38.58 -14.46
C ASP A 253 36.90 -37.58 -13.86
N ASP A 254 37.45 -37.92 -12.69
CA ASP A 254 38.47 -37.15 -11.97
C ASP A 254 39.79 -36.97 -12.74
N GLN A 255 40.03 -37.77 -13.78
CA GLN A 255 41.20 -37.70 -14.66
C GLN A 255 40.92 -36.96 -15.99
N MET A 256 39.74 -36.38 -16.14
CA MET A 256 39.25 -35.70 -17.34
C MET A 256 39.01 -36.63 -18.55
N ASN A 257 38.90 -37.94 -18.33
CA ASN A 257 38.50 -38.90 -19.35
C ASN A 257 36.96 -39.02 -19.38
N TYR A 258 36.41 -39.51 -20.49
CA TYR A 258 34.97 -39.79 -20.54
C TYR A 258 34.60 -40.96 -19.62
N LYS A 259 33.70 -40.73 -18.65
CA LYS A 259 33.17 -41.79 -17.75
C LYS A 259 32.48 -42.92 -18.53
N PHE A 260 31.84 -42.55 -19.64
CA PHE A 260 31.28 -43.47 -20.63
C PHE A 260 31.37 -42.83 -22.03
N PRO A 261 31.36 -43.64 -23.12
CA PRO A 261 31.40 -43.09 -24.48
C PRO A 261 30.30 -42.05 -24.70
N PRO A 262 30.64 -40.80 -25.14
CA PRO A 262 29.66 -39.75 -25.37
C PRO A 262 28.46 -40.20 -26.19
N LYS A 263 27.26 -39.92 -25.68
CA LYS A 263 26.01 -40.38 -26.29
C LYS A 263 25.34 -39.26 -27.06
N LYS A 264 25.06 -39.48 -28.34
CA LYS A 264 24.34 -38.51 -29.16
C LYS A 264 22.93 -38.27 -28.60
N VAL A 265 22.57 -37.01 -28.39
CA VAL A 265 21.25 -36.57 -27.93
C VAL A 265 20.52 -35.85 -29.06
N GLY A 266 19.30 -36.28 -29.35
CA GLY A 266 18.46 -35.68 -30.36
C GLY A 266 18.94 -35.91 -31.80
N LYS A 267 18.18 -35.33 -32.75
CA LYS A 267 18.42 -35.50 -34.18
C LYS A 267 19.27 -34.37 -34.78
N TYR A 268 19.18 -33.18 -34.22
CA TYR A 268 19.79 -31.96 -34.74
C TYR A 268 20.84 -31.44 -33.77
N SER A 269 21.73 -30.55 -34.25
CA SER A 269 22.59 -29.77 -33.36
C SER A 269 21.74 -28.85 -32.50
N ALA A 270 21.87 -28.94 -31.19
CA ALA A 270 21.09 -28.18 -30.23
C ALA A 270 21.94 -27.74 -29.04
N LEU A 271 21.40 -26.78 -28.30
CA LEU A 271 21.89 -26.51 -26.95
C LEU A 271 21.42 -27.65 -26.04
N LEU A 272 22.32 -28.15 -25.21
CA LEU A 272 22.06 -29.24 -24.28
C LEU A 272 22.55 -28.86 -22.90
N TRP A 273 21.63 -28.62 -21.98
CA TRP A 273 21.95 -28.45 -20.55
C TRP A 273 21.86 -29.80 -19.87
N ILE A 274 22.83 -30.09 -19.01
CA ILE A 274 22.87 -31.31 -18.22
C ILE A 274 23.10 -30.88 -16.78
N LYS A 275 22.29 -31.43 -15.87
CA LYS A 275 22.31 -31.13 -14.45
C LYS A 275 22.24 -32.40 -13.63
N PRO A 276 22.95 -32.46 -12.50
CA PRO A 276 22.71 -33.48 -11.49
C PRO A 276 21.25 -33.51 -11.06
N PHE A 277 20.72 -34.72 -10.86
CA PHE A 277 19.35 -34.95 -10.42
C PHE A 277 19.28 -36.22 -9.58
N LYS A 278 18.16 -36.41 -8.87
CA LYS A 278 17.85 -37.69 -8.23
C LYS A 278 16.43 -38.12 -8.54
N GLU A 279 16.27 -39.33 -9.05
CA GLU A 279 14.97 -39.99 -9.22
C GLU A 279 14.83 -41.07 -8.15
N SER A 280 13.83 -40.95 -7.26
CA SER A 280 13.58 -41.93 -6.20
C SER A 280 14.82 -42.29 -5.35
N GLY A 281 15.69 -41.30 -5.10
CA GLY A 281 16.91 -41.45 -4.31
C GLY A 281 18.16 -41.88 -5.07
N ARG A 282 18.05 -42.28 -6.34
CA ARG A 282 19.21 -42.65 -7.18
C ARG A 282 19.76 -41.45 -7.93
N ASN A 283 21.08 -41.30 -7.93
CA ASN A 283 21.77 -40.27 -8.70
C ASN A 283 21.56 -40.49 -10.22
N CYS A 284 21.19 -39.42 -10.92
CA CYS A 284 20.91 -39.44 -12.34
C CYS A 284 21.19 -38.06 -12.97
N LEU A 285 21.10 -37.97 -14.29
CA LEU A 285 21.29 -36.73 -15.03
C LEU A 285 19.96 -36.28 -15.61
N ALA A 286 19.60 -35.04 -15.33
CA ALA A 286 18.53 -34.37 -16.03
C ALA A 286 19.11 -33.52 -17.17
N SER A 287 18.47 -33.57 -18.33
CA SER A 287 18.88 -32.74 -19.46
C SER A 287 17.74 -31.94 -20.04
N PHE A 288 18.06 -30.77 -20.56
CA PHE A 288 17.20 -30.01 -21.45
C PHE A 288 17.89 -29.89 -22.82
N TYR A 289 17.27 -30.47 -23.84
CA TYR A 289 17.70 -30.35 -25.23
C TYR A 289 16.81 -29.31 -25.92
N HIS A 290 17.41 -28.30 -26.54
CA HIS A 290 16.69 -27.22 -27.20
C HIS A 290 17.29 -26.89 -28.58
N HIS A 291 16.63 -27.35 -29.63
CA HIS A 291 16.95 -27.00 -31.00
C HIS A 291 15.99 -25.92 -31.50
N VAL A 292 16.57 -24.81 -31.98
CA VAL A 292 15.85 -23.76 -32.70
C VAL A 292 16.31 -23.80 -34.16
N GLY A 293 15.38 -24.04 -35.09
CA GLY A 293 15.70 -24.28 -36.49
C GLY A 293 14.49 -24.21 -37.41
N LYS A 294 14.50 -24.94 -38.54
CA LYS A 294 13.31 -25.06 -39.41
C LYS A 294 12.15 -25.79 -38.73
N VAL A 295 12.48 -26.74 -37.86
CA VAL A 295 11.53 -27.46 -37.00
C VAL A 295 12.09 -27.38 -35.60
N ASP A 296 11.48 -26.56 -34.75
CA ASP A 296 11.88 -26.45 -33.36
C ASP A 296 11.61 -27.77 -32.65
N THR A 297 12.63 -28.30 -31.97
CA THR A 297 12.49 -29.54 -31.20
C THR A 297 13.13 -29.36 -29.85
N SER A 298 12.32 -29.49 -28.80
CA SER A 298 12.77 -29.39 -27.42
C SER A 298 12.33 -30.60 -26.63
N ASN A 299 13.16 -31.06 -25.69
CA ASN A 299 12.78 -32.11 -24.77
C ASN A 299 13.49 -31.95 -23.43
N ILE A 300 12.87 -32.52 -22.39
CA ILE A 300 13.53 -32.78 -21.12
C ILE A 300 13.68 -34.30 -21.01
N ALA A 301 14.83 -34.76 -20.52
CA ALA A 301 15.13 -36.16 -20.39
C ALA A 301 15.87 -36.46 -19.08
N LEU A 302 15.72 -37.71 -18.62
CA LEU A 302 16.47 -38.29 -17.52
C LEU A 302 17.35 -39.42 -18.04
N TYR A 303 18.60 -39.45 -17.58
CA TYR A 303 19.58 -40.48 -17.89
C TYR A 303 20.15 -41.07 -16.61
N ASP A 304 20.44 -42.38 -16.58
CA ASP A 304 21.14 -43.00 -15.45
C ASP A 304 22.62 -42.59 -15.39
N SER A 305 23.34 -43.10 -14.38
CA SER A 305 24.76 -42.83 -14.16
C SER A 305 25.67 -43.28 -15.30
N PHE A 306 25.21 -44.17 -16.17
CA PHE A 306 25.91 -44.64 -17.37
C PHE A 306 25.44 -43.90 -18.64
N GLY A 307 24.61 -42.87 -18.50
CA GLY A 307 24.05 -42.08 -19.60
C GLY A 307 22.97 -42.79 -20.41
N LYS A 308 22.37 -43.89 -19.93
CA LYS A 308 21.25 -44.56 -20.61
C LYS A 308 19.96 -43.78 -20.34
N LEU A 309 19.19 -43.53 -21.39
CA LEU A 309 17.92 -42.82 -21.28
C LEU A 309 16.93 -43.61 -20.41
N ILE A 310 16.47 -42.98 -19.33
CA ILE A 310 15.42 -43.49 -18.45
C ILE A 310 14.05 -43.02 -18.97
N ARG A 311 13.92 -41.70 -19.19
CA ARG A 311 12.65 -41.07 -19.55
C ARG A 311 12.90 -39.85 -20.41
N ILE A 312 12.01 -39.58 -21.36
CA ILE A 312 12.03 -38.36 -22.17
C ILE A 312 10.61 -37.79 -22.30
N LYS A 313 10.52 -36.48 -22.28
CA LYS A 313 9.30 -35.73 -22.58
C LYS A 313 9.59 -34.72 -23.67
N MET A 314 8.94 -34.90 -24.81
CA MET A 314 8.94 -33.90 -25.88
C MET A 314 8.14 -32.67 -25.43
N LEU A 315 8.68 -31.50 -25.71
CA LEU A 315 8.07 -30.22 -25.42
C LEU A 315 7.55 -29.66 -26.75
N THR A 316 6.23 -29.66 -26.91
CA THR A 316 5.55 -29.39 -28.20
C THR A 316 5.42 -27.91 -28.56
N ASP A 317 5.74 -27.01 -27.63
CA ASP A 317 5.60 -25.56 -27.81
C ASP A 317 6.97 -24.89 -27.70
N ASN A 318 7.36 -24.06 -28.68
CA ASN A 318 8.60 -23.26 -28.65
C ASN A 318 8.48 -22.04 -27.71
N LYS A 319 7.98 -22.28 -26.50
CA LYS A 319 7.75 -21.26 -25.47
C LYS A 319 8.94 -21.03 -24.55
N TYR A 320 10.04 -21.79 -24.68
CA TYR A 320 11.20 -21.73 -23.76
C TYR A 320 12.32 -20.82 -24.24
N VAL A 321 13.03 -20.18 -23.31
CA VAL A 321 14.10 -19.23 -23.65
C VAL A 321 15.22 -19.91 -24.45
N ARG A 322 15.70 -19.24 -25.50
CA ARG A 322 16.86 -19.70 -26.27
C ARG A 322 18.09 -19.55 -25.38
N GLY A 323 18.74 -20.66 -25.04
CA GLY A 323 19.77 -20.63 -23.99
C GLY A 323 19.31 -21.27 -22.68
N GLY A 324 18.06 -21.74 -22.62
CA GLY A 324 17.58 -22.73 -21.66
C GLY A 324 18.13 -22.59 -20.26
N ASP A 325 17.56 -21.69 -19.44
CA ASP A 325 17.84 -21.70 -18.00
C ASP A 325 17.14 -22.87 -17.35
N PHE A 326 17.74 -24.02 -17.61
CA PHE A 326 17.42 -25.30 -17.05
C PHE A 326 18.30 -25.51 -15.83
N THR A 327 17.65 -25.60 -14.67
CA THR A 327 18.33 -25.94 -13.42
C THR A 327 17.59 -27.06 -12.71
N THR A 328 18.29 -27.64 -11.75
CA THR A 328 17.72 -28.56 -10.77
C THR A 328 17.85 -27.94 -9.39
N PHE A 329 16.84 -28.13 -8.55
CA PHE A 329 16.82 -27.64 -7.17
C PHE A 329 16.05 -28.63 -6.29
N THR A 330 16.26 -28.55 -4.98
CA THR A 330 15.57 -29.42 -4.02
C THR A 330 14.47 -28.66 -3.32
N LYS A 331 13.25 -29.23 -3.29
CA LYS A 331 12.12 -28.71 -2.52
C LYS A 331 11.41 -29.86 -1.82
N GLU A 332 11.19 -29.73 -0.51
CA GLU A 332 10.58 -30.79 0.32
C GLU A 332 11.33 -32.13 0.21
N ASN A 333 12.67 -32.09 0.22
CA ASN A 333 13.56 -33.25 0.01
C ASN A 333 13.39 -34.00 -1.33
N GLN A 334 12.78 -33.37 -2.33
CA GLN A 334 12.67 -33.92 -3.68
C GLN A 334 13.37 -33.02 -4.69
N TYR A 335 14.12 -33.63 -5.60
CA TYR A 335 14.68 -32.92 -6.74
C TYR A 335 13.57 -32.52 -7.71
N LYS A 336 13.63 -31.27 -8.16
CA LYS A 336 12.74 -30.67 -9.15
C LYS A 336 13.58 -30.05 -10.26
N MET A 337 13.01 -29.95 -11.45
CA MET A 337 13.63 -29.26 -12.58
C MET A 337 12.83 -27.99 -12.86
N ALA A 338 13.50 -26.87 -13.06
CA ALA A 338 12.84 -25.66 -13.54
C ALA A 338 13.27 -25.39 -14.98
N LEU A 339 12.32 -24.90 -15.77
CA LEU A 339 12.58 -24.41 -17.10
C LEU A 339 11.84 -23.10 -17.35
N TYR A 340 12.59 -22.10 -17.81
CA TYR A 340 12.05 -20.78 -18.12
C TYR A 340 11.44 -20.66 -19.50
N ARG A 341 10.36 -19.88 -19.54
CA ARG A 341 9.61 -19.51 -20.74
C ARG A 341 9.98 -18.10 -21.21
N LYS A 342 9.86 -17.88 -22.52
CA LYS A 342 10.13 -16.60 -23.21
C LYS A 342 9.23 -15.46 -22.71
N ASP A 343 8.03 -15.78 -22.25
CA ASP A 343 7.08 -14.82 -21.68
C ASP A 343 7.36 -14.50 -20.20
N GLY A 344 8.48 -15.00 -19.65
CA GLY A 344 8.86 -14.81 -18.25
C GLY A 344 8.30 -15.87 -17.31
N GLY A 345 7.42 -16.78 -17.76
CA GLY A 345 6.93 -17.87 -16.90
C GLY A 345 7.98 -18.91 -16.56
N VAL A 346 7.82 -19.60 -15.43
CA VAL A 346 8.64 -20.76 -15.04
C VAL A 346 7.76 -22.00 -14.96
N GLU A 347 8.22 -23.11 -15.52
CA GLU A 347 7.59 -24.42 -15.37
C GLU A 347 8.49 -25.33 -14.53
N VAL A 348 7.92 -25.86 -13.45
CA VAL A 348 8.60 -26.78 -12.54
C VAL A 348 8.12 -28.20 -12.84
N PHE A 349 9.06 -29.07 -13.18
CA PHE A 349 8.85 -30.47 -13.48
C PHE A 349 9.32 -31.33 -12.30
N ASN A 350 8.56 -32.39 -12.02
CA ASN A 350 8.98 -33.44 -11.10
C ASN A 350 9.85 -34.51 -11.78
N ASP A 351 10.28 -35.50 -11.01
CA ASP A 351 11.04 -36.67 -11.46
C ASP A 351 10.31 -37.50 -12.54
N LYS A 352 8.98 -37.43 -12.62
CA LYS A 352 8.18 -38.05 -13.69
C LYS A 352 8.10 -37.23 -14.97
N LEU A 353 8.81 -36.09 -15.04
CA LEU A 353 8.75 -35.10 -16.12
C LEU A 353 7.36 -34.46 -16.30
N VAL A 354 6.54 -34.44 -15.26
CA VAL A 354 5.22 -33.79 -15.27
C VAL A 354 5.35 -32.38 -14.67
N VAL A 355 4.68 -31.40 -15.29
CA VAL A 355 4.63 -30.04 -14.74
C VAL A 355 3.79 -30.08 -13.47
N GLU A 356 4.40 -29.74 -12.35
CA GLU A 356 3.77 -29.71 -11.02
C GLU A 356 3.28 -28.31 -10.68
N LYS A 357 4.04 -27.30 -11.11
CA LYS A 357 3.72 -25.89 -10.89
C LYS A 357 4.13 -25.07 -12.11
N SER A 358 3.31 -24.09 -12.45
CA SER A 358 3.67 -23.01 -13.36
C SER A 358 3.34 -21.68 -12.70
N PHE A 359 4.22 -20.70 -12.84
CA PHE A 359 3.99 -19.36 -12.33
C PHE A 359 4.60 -18.31 -13.24
N GLU A 360 4.06 -17.09 -13.16
CA GLU A 360 4.58 -15.94 -13.89
C GLU A 360 5.82 -15.38 -13.17
N SER A 361 6.82 -15.02 -13.96
CA SER A 361 8.03 -14.33 -13.52
C SER A 361 8.39 -13.27 -14.57
N VAL A 362 9.47 -12.53 -14.35
CA VAL A 362 9.91 -11.43 -15.21
C VAL A 362 10.61 -11.99 -16.46
N PRO A 363 10.27 -11.55 -17.68
CA PRO A 363 11.01 -11.90 -18.88
C PRO A 363 12.47 -11.43 -18.80
N TYR A 364 13.40 -12.29 -19.21
CA TYR A 364 14.83 -12.02 -19.17
C TYR A 364 15.50 -12.54 -20.45
N LEU A 365 16.69 -12.01 -20.76
CA LEU A 365 17.50 -12.36 -21.94
C LEU A 365 18.41 -13.56 -21.65
N SER A 366 19.16 -13.50 -20.54
CA SER A 366 20.11 -14.52 -20.14
C SER A 366 20.33 -14.52 -18.63
N LYS A 367 20.53 -15.70 -18.05
CA LYS A 367 21.14 -15.83 -16.72
C LYS A 367 22.60 -15.38 -16.76
N LEU A 368 22.96 -14.55 -15.79
CA LEU A 368 24.34 -14.08 -15.59
C LEU A 368 25.14 -15.04 -14.73
N ARG A 369 24.60 -15.35 -13.55
CA ARG A 369 25.32 -16.09 -12.51
C ARG A 369 24.36 -16.61 -11.44
N THR A 370 24.85 -17.55 -10.63
CA THR A 370 24.32 -17.82 -9.29
C THR A 370 25.28 -17.27 -8.26
N TRP A 371 24.74 -16.67 -7.20
CA TRP A 371 25.55 -16.07 -6.14
C TRP A 371 24.71 -15.93 -4.89
N ASP A 372 25.28 -16.21 -3.72
CA ASP A 372 24.63 -15.88 -2.43
C ASP A 372 24.77 -14.38 -2.19
N VAL A 373 23.70 -13.62 -2.43
CA VAL A 373 23.70 -12.15 -2.36
C VAL A 373 23.07 -11.61 -1.07
N ASN A 374 22.57 -12.49 -0.20
CA ASN A 374 22.01 -12.13 1.11
C ASN A 374 22.73 -12.78 2.31
N ALA A 375 23.74 -13.62 2.06
CA ALA A 375 24.49 -14.39 3.04
C ALA A 375 23.63 -15.40 3.84
N ASP A 376 22.61 -15.99 3.23
CA ASP A 376 21.77 -17.03 3.84
C ASP A 376 22.25 -18.47 3.56
N GLY A 377 23.36 -18.61 2.82
CA GLY A 377 23.95 -19.89 2.43
C GLY A 377 23.29 -20.52 1.20
N VAL A 378 22.33 -19.84 0.56
CA VAL A 378 21.63 -20.31 -0.62
C VAL A 378 21.83 -19.32 -1.77
N GLU A 379 22.41 -19.79 -2.88
CA GLU A 379 22.66 -18.92 -4.03
C GLU A 379 21.36 -18.46 -4.72
N GLU A 380 21.22 -17.16 -4.94
CA GLU A 380 20.21 -16.56 -5.81
C GLU A 380 20.60 -16.63 -7.28
N PHE A 381 19.60 -16.51 -8.15
CA PHE A 381 19.82 -16.37 -9.60
C PHE A 381 19.78 -14.91 -10.03
N LEU A 382 20.82 -14.50 -10.76
CA LEU A 382 20.93 -13.17 -11.35
C LEU A 382 20.70 -13.26 -12.86
N PHE A 383 19.79 -12.43 -13.37
CA PHE A 383 19.43 -12.35 -14.79
C PHE A 383 19.53 -10.95 -15.35
N ILE A 384 19.74 -10.87 -16.66
CA ILE A 384 19.61 -9.64 -17.45
C ILE A 384 18.20 -9.60 -18.05
N GLY A 385 17.46 -8.52 -17.81
CA GLY A 385 16.17 -8.26 -18.46
C GLY A 385 16.30 -8.21 -19.99
N VAL A 386 15.20 -8.48 -20.71
CA VAL A 386 15.19 -8.60 -22.19
C VAL A 386 15.86 -7.41 -22.91
N ASN A 387 15.67 -6.19 -22.41
CA ASN A 387 16.21 -4.97 -23.00
C ASN A 387 17.62 -4.62 -22.53
N ARG A 388 18.26 -5.47 -21.72
CA ARG A 388 19.59 -5.25 -21.10
C ARG A 388 19.69 -4.01 -20.22
N ASP A 389 18.57 -3.56 -19.68
CA ASP A 389 18.42 -2.37 -18.84
C ASP A 389 18.06 -2.73 -17.38
N LYS A 390 17.96 -4.02 -17.05
CA LYS A 390 17.45 -4.48 -15.75
C LYS A 390 18.28 -5.64 -15.23
N LEU A 391 18.75 -5.52 -14.00
CA LEU A 391 19.23 -6.64 -13.21
C LEU A 391 18.04 -7.25 -12.47
N ILE A 392 17.80 -8.55 -12.64
CA ILE A 392 16.73 -9.27 -11.97
C ILE A 392 17.39 -10.30 -11.04
N ILE A 393 17.06 -10.24 -9.75
CA ILE A 393 17.51 -11.22 -8.76
C ILE A 393 16.30 -12.04 -8.33
N THR A 394 16.40 -13.37 -8.38
CA THR A 394 15.35 -14.27 -7.90
C THR A 394 15.91 -15.25 -6.87
N SER A 395 15.05 -15.76 -6.00
CA SER A 395 15.41 -16.83 -5.07
C SER A 395 15.84 -18.10 -5.84
N HIS A 396 16.54 -19.03 -5.18
CA HIS A 396 16.98 -20.31 -5.77
C HIS A 396 15.87 -21.22 -6.36
N ASP A 397 14.59 -20.93 -6.09
CA ASP A 397 13.44 -21.62 -6.68
C ASP A 397 12.68 -20.74 -7.69
N TYR A 398 13.33 -19.64 -8.11
CA TYR A 398 12.83 -18.60 -9.01
C TYR A 398 11.66 -17.77 -8.48
N SER A 399 11.37 -17.86 -7.18
CA SER A 399 10.37 -17.03 -6.53
C SER A 399 10.89 -15.63 -6.16
N ASP A 400 9.96 -14.72 -5.87
CA ASP A 400 10.21 -13.38 -5.35
C ASP A 400 11.19 -12.54 -6.20
N PRO A 401 10.94 -12.35 -7.52
CA PRO A 401 11.85 -11.59 -8.37
C PRO A 401 11.93 -10.12 -7.93
N VAL A 402 13.16 -9.62 -7.77
CA VAL A 402 13.45 -8.22 -7.50
C VAL A 402 14.14 -7.62 -8.72
N ILE A 403 13.58 -6.54 -9.24
CA ILE A 403 14.05 -5.86 -10.45
C ILE A 403 14.75 -4.57 -10.05
N PHE A 404 15.96 -4.38 -10.56
CA PHE A 404 16.70 -3.13 -10.46
C PHE A 404 17.00 -2.60 -11.85
N SER A 405 16.42 -1.44 -12.18
CA SER A 405 16.62 -0.78 -13.47
C SER A 405 17.95 -0.04 -13.48
N MET A 406 18.73 -0.29 -14.52
CA MET A 406 19.99 0.37 -14.84
C MET A 406 19.76 1.30 -16.04
N ASN A 407 20.46 2.43 -16.08
CA ASN A 407 20.34 3.40 -17.18
C ASN A 407 21.24 3.07 -18.38
N GLU A 408 21.94 1.92 -18.36
CA GLU A 408 23.01 1.53 -19.29
C GLU A 408 22.89 0.02 -19.63
N ASP A 409 23.43 -0.42 -20.76
CA ASP A 409 23.47 -1.85 -21.15
C ASP A 409 24.38 -2.63 -20.18
N ILE A 410 23.86 -3.71 -19.59
CA ILE A 410 24.54 -4.51 -18.55
C ILE A 410 25.23 -5.80 -19.06
N SER A 411 25.42 -5.96 -20.37
CA SER A 411 25.84 -7.23 -21.00
C SER A 411 27.26 -7.74 -20.67
N THR A 412 28.16 -6.91 -20.13
CA THR A 412 29.52 -7.32 -19.73
C THR A 412 29.86 -6.80 -18.36
N SER A 413 29.75 -7.65 -17.33
CA SER A 413 29.80 -7.17 -15.96
C SER A 413 30.50 -8.12 -14.98
N TYR A 414 31.17 -7.52 -14.00
CA TYR A 414 31.81 -8.24 -12.90
C TYR A 414 30.97 -8.13 -11.63
N PHE A 415 30.90 -9.22 -10.87
CA PHE A 415 30.14 -9.29 -9.62
C PHE A 415 31.05 -9.82 -8.51
N SER A 416 30.89 -9.26 -7.32
CA SER A 416 31.59 -9.70 -6.12
C SER A 416 30.84 -9.29 -4.87
N ASN A 417 31.04 -10.00 -3.77
CA ASN A 417 30.48 -9.64 -2.48
C ASN A 417 31.50 -8.86 -1.66
N GLU A 418 31.04 -7.81 -0.99
CA GLU A 418 31.85 -7.02 -0.08
C GLU A 418 31.40 -7.30 1.36
N TRP A 419 32.33 -7.85 2.14
CA TRP A 419 32.16 -8.16 3.55
C TRP A 419 32.87 -7.11 4.41
N VAL A 420 32.25 -6.73 5.50
CA VAL A 420 32.85 -5.89 6.56
C VAL A 420 32.37 -6.45 7.89
N ASP A 421 33.29 -6.71 8.82
CA ASP A 421 33.02 -7.29 10.13
C ASP A 421 32.15 -8.57 10.08
N ASN A 422 32.46 -9.49 9.15
CA ASN A 422 31.71 -10.74 8.89
C ASN A 422 30.25 -10.53 8.43
N GLN A 423 29.88 -9.32 7.98
CA GLN A 423 28.57 -9.04 7.44
C GLN A 423 28.65 -8.70 5.96
N LEU A 424 27.80 -9.33 5.14
CA LEU A 424 27.65 -8.96 3.75
C LEU A 424 27.05 -7.55 3.68
N THR A 425 27.87 -6.59 3.25
CA THR A 425 27.49 -5.18 3.17
C THR A 425 26.90 -4.82 1.82
N ALA A 426 27.51 -5.31 0.75
CA ALA A 426 27.10 -5.02 -0.62
C ALA A 426 27.39 -6.17 -1.60
N LEU A 427 26.48 -6.35 -2.55
CA LEU A 427 26.74 -6.93 -3.86
C LEU A 427 27.34 -5.84 -4.75
N VAL A 428 28.61 -5.98 -5.08
CA VAL A 428 29.33 -5.06 -5.95
C VAL A 428 29.16 -5.53 -7.40
N TYR A 429 28.70 -4.62 -8.24
CA TYR A 429 28.44 -4.83 -9.65
C TYR A 429 29.19 -3.79 -10.47
N GLN A 430 30.06 -4.22 -11.39
CA GLN A 430 30.78 -3.33 -12.29
C GLN A 430 30.19 -3.38 -13.70
N ASN A 431 29.83 -2.22 -14.25
CA ASN A 431 29.49 -2.04 -15.65
C ASN A 431 30.38 -0.97 -16.30
N GLY A 432 31.29 -1.38 -17.18
CA GLY A 432 32.31 -0.49 -17.74
C GLY A 432 33.12 0.19 -16.62
N ASP A 433 33.14 1.52 -16.64
CA ASP A 433 33.84 2.36 -15.66
C ASP A 433 32.99 2.67 -14.41
N ASN A 434 31.78 2.13 -14.31
CA ASN A 434 30.86 2.37 -13.20
C ASN A 434 30.82 1.16 -12.26
N LEU A 435 31.10 1.38 -10.98
CA LEU A 435 30.97 0.41 -9.90
C LEU A 435 29.73 0.75 -9.09
N TYR A 436 28.80 -0.19 -8.97
CA TYR A 436 27.55 -0.07 -8.22
C TYR A 436 27.62 -0.95 -6.99
N ARG A 437 27.32 -0.40 -5.81
CA ARG A 437 27.18 -1.17 -4.58
C ARG A 437 25.70 -1.33 -4.27
N LEU A 438 25.21 -2.57 -4.31
CA LEU A 438 23.80 -2.90 -4.13
C LEU A 438 23.61 -3.69 -2.84
N SER A 439 22.58 -3.39 -2.05
CA SER A 439 22.18 -4.21 -0.90
C SER A 439 20.91 -4.97 -1.25
N TYR A 440 20.99 -6.30 -1.25
CA TYR A 440 19.87 -7.22 -1.38
C TYR A 440 19.55 -7.81 0.00
N LYS A 441 18.41 -7.42 0.59
CA LYS A 441 18.01 -7.89 1.94
C LYS A 441 16.53 -8.22 1.98
N LYS A 442 16.18 -9.18 2.83
CA LYS A 442 14.78 -9.50 3.14
C LYS A 442 14.14 -8.29 3.83
N ASP A 443 12.97 -7.86 3.35
CA ASP A 443 12.24 -6.76 3.98
C ASP A 443 11.61 -7.25 5.30
N PRO A 444 11.99 -6.69 6.47
CA PRO A 444 11.40 -7.10 7.74
C PRO A 444 9.88 -6.90 7.77
N LEU A 445 9.39 -5.83 7.14
CA LEU A 445 7.96 -5.49 7.12
C LEU A 445 7.14 -6.50 6.32
N TYR A 446 7.74 -7.19 5.36
CA TYR A 446 7.05 -8.23 4.58
C TYR A 446 6.54 -9.36 5.45
N THR A 447 7.31 -9.78 6.46
CA THR A 447 6.89 -10.83 7.39
C THR A 447 5.71 -10.37 8.24
N PHE A 448 5.70 -9.10 8.64
CA PHE A 448 4.64 -8.49 9.45
C PHE A 448 3.47 -7.93 8.62
N ARG A 449 3.49 -8.03 7.28
CA ARG A 449 2.49 -7.40 6.41
C ARG A 449 1.05 -7.78 6.77
N PHE A 450 0.82 -9.05 7.12
CA PHE A 450 -0.51 -9.54 7.49
C PHE A 450 -0.98 -8.93 8.82
N LEU A 451 -0.06 -8.75 9.78
CA LEU A 451 -0.36 -8.09 11.06
C LEU A 451 -0.61 -6.59 10.85
N ILE A 452 0.15 -5.93 9.97
CA ILE A 452 -0.06 -4.53 9.59
C ILE A 452 -1.43 -4.36 8.91
N TRP A 453 -1.77 -5.22 7.94
CA TRP A 453 -3.07 -5.20 7.27
C TRP A 453 -4.23 -5.45 8.24
N MET A 454 -4.07 -6.40 9.17
CA MET A 454 -5.04 -6.64 10.23
C MET A 454 -5.21 -5.40 11.13
N LEU A 455 -4.11 -4.73 11.50
CA LEU A 455 -4.16 -3.52 12.31
C LEU A 455 -4.90 -2.39 11.58
N VAL A 456 -4.59 -2.14 10.30
CA VAL A 456 -5.27 -1.13 9.48
C VAL A 456 -6.75 -1.43 9.32
N PHE A 457 -7.10 -2.71 9.14
CA PHE A 457 -8.50 -3.13 9.09
C PHE A 457 -9.22 -2.86 10.42
N ILE A 458 -8.62 -3.22 11.55
CA ILE A 458 -9.20 -2.98 12.88
C ILE A 458 -9.38 -1.47 13.13
N LEU A 459 -8.37 -0.65 12.84
CA LEU A 459 -8.44 0.79 13.04
C LEU A 459 -9.51 1.44 12.16
N SER A 460 -9.59 1.05 10.88
CA SER A 460 -10.62 1.57 9.98
C SER A 460 -12.03 1.13 10.40
N PHE A 461 -12.19 -0.12 10.85
CA PHE A 461 -13.45 -0.61 11.39
C PHE A 461 -13.89 0.16 12.64
N VAL A 462 -12.99 0.36 13.61
CA VAL A 462 -13.28 1.14 14.84
C VAL A 462 -13.65 2.58 14.48
N PHE A 463 -12.92 3.21 13.55
CA PHE A 463 -13.19 4.57 13.11
C PHE A 463 -14.58 4.72 12.47
N VAL A 464 -14.91 3.86 11.49
CA VAL A 464 -16.22 3.90 10.82
C VAL A 464 -17.35 3.58 11.80
N TYR A 465 -17.14 2.61 12.70
CA TYR A 465 -18.10 2.28 13.76
C TYR A 465 -18.36 3.49 14.68
N PHE A 466 -17.32 4.21 15.08
CA PHE A 466 -17.45 5.40 15.91
C PHE A 466 -18.19 6.53 15.20
N LEU A 467 -17.89 6.79 13.92
CA LEU A 467 -18.61 7.78 13.11
C LEU A 467 -20.11 7.44 13.01
N GLY A 468 -20.44 6.16 12.78
CA GLY A 468 -21.82 5.69 12.79
C GLY A 468 -22.51 5.97 14.14
N ARG A 469 -21.82 5.74 15.26
CA ARG A 469 -22.36 6.01 16.61
C ARG A 469 -22.60 7.50 16.86
N ILE A 470 -21.68 8.36 16.42
CA ILE A 470 -21.81 9.82 16.53
C ILE A 470 -23.01 10.30 15.71
N TYR A 471 -23.16 9.80 14.48
CA TYR A 471 -24.28 10.15 13.60
C TYR A 471 -25.64 9.73 14.19
N GLN A 472 -25.73 8.51 14.73
CA GLN A 472 -26.94 8.02 15.41
C GLN A 472 -27.27 8.85 16.67
N TYR A 473 -26.25 9.26 17.43
CA TYR A 473 -26.44 10.14 18.59
C TYR A 473 -27.01 11.51 18.17
N TYR A 474 -26.50 12.08 17.09
CA TYR A 474 -26.98 13.35 16.55
C TYR A 474 -28.44 13.26 16.09
N LEU A 475 -28.80 12.23 15.33
CA LEU A 475 -30.18 11.98 14.90
C LEU A 475 -31.15 11.81 16.07
N LYS A 476 -30.74 11.06 17.11
CA LYS A 476 -31.56 10.87 18.30
C LYS A 476 -31.84 12.19 19.01
N ARG A 477 -30.82 13.05 19.13
CA ARG A 477 -30.95 14.36 19.78
C ARG A 477 -31.89 15.28 19.01
N GLN A 478 -31.79 15.32 17.68
CA GLN A 478 -32.73 16.07 16.85
C GLN A 478 -34.18 15.62 17.08
N TYR A 479 -34.41 14.31 17.13
CA TYR A 479 -35.74 13.75 17.37
C TYR A 479 -36.28 14.04 18.78
N GLU A 480 -35.41 14.06 19.80
CA GLU A 480 -35.78 14.44 21.17
C GLU A 480 -36.14 15.93 21.27
N ASP A 481 -35.39 16.81 20.58
CA ASP A 481 -35.67 18.24 20.51
C ASP A 481 -37.01 18.52 19.79
N GLU A 482 -37.26 17.84 18.67
CA GLU A 482 -38.54 17.92 17.93
C GLU A 482 -39.73 17.52 18.81
N LYS A 483 -39.62 16.40 19.53
CA LYS A 483 -40.65 15.96 20.48
C LYS A 483 -40.91 16.95 21.60
N ARG A 484 -39.85 17.58 22.12
CA ARG A 484 -39.97 18.57 23.19
C ARG A 484 -40.79 19.76 22.74
N ILE A 485 -40.56 20.23 21.50
CA ILE A 485 -41.32 21.32 20.90
C ILE A 485 -42.79 20.95 20.78
N THR A 486 -43.11 19.78 20.23
CA THR A 486 -44.51 19.32 20.13
C THR A 486 -45.19 19.25 21.50
N SER A 487 -44.48 18.81 22.55
CA SER A 487 -45.06 18.74 23.89
C SER A 487 -45.35 20.11 24.51
N LEU A 488 -44.57 21.13 24.19
CA LEU A 488 -44.79 22.49 24.65
C LEU A 488 -45.97 23.15 23.91
N GLN A 489 -46.15 22.84 22.62
CA GLN A 489 -47.31 23.29 21.83
C GLN A 489 -48.63 22.86 22.48
N VAL A 490 -48.73 21.57 22.85
CA VAL A 490 -49.93 21.04 23.50
C VAL A 490 -50.24 21.79 24.80
N ARG A 491 -49.23 22.04 25.64
CA ARG A 491 -49.43 22.78 26.91
C ARG A 491 -49.84 24.23 26.71
N ALA A 492 -49.32 24.90 25.68
CA ALA A 492 -49.68 26.29 25.40
C ALA A 492 -51.16 26.42 25.00
N ILE A 493 -51.65 25.51 24.15
CA ILE A 493 -53.07 25.45 23.74
C ILE A 493 -53.97 25.18 24.97
N GLU A 494 -53.58 24.23 25.82
CA GLU A 494 -54.36 23.88 27.03
C GLU A 494 -54.54 25.07 27.99
N GLN A 495 -53.56 25.97 28.08
CA GLN A 495 -53.65 27.12 29.00
C GLN A 495 -54.53 28.26 28.47
N GLN A 496 -54.68 28.40 27.16
CA GLN A 496 -55.42 29.52 26.54
C GLN A 496 -56.92 29.27 26.47
N MET A 497 -57.35 28.01 26.47
CA MET A 497 -58.76 27.63 26.59
C MET A 497 -59.21 27.71 28.05
N SER A 498 -58.99 28.84 28.73
CA SER A 498 -59.41 29.03 30.12
C SER A 498 -60.91 28.79 30.25
N PRO A 499 -61.35 27.75 31.00
CA PRO A 499 -62.77 27.44 31.17
C PRO A 499 -63.56 28.64 31.71
N HIS A 500 -62.89 29.48 32.50
CA HIS A 500 -63.46 30.68 33.08
C HIS A 500 -63.81 31.75 32.04
N PHE A 501 -62.94 32.01 31.05
CA PHE A 501 -63.19 33.00 30.00
C PHE A 501 -64.34 32.55 29.10
N THR A 502 -64.31 31.29 28.66
CA THR A 502 -65.37 30.67 27.86
C THR A 502 -66.73 30.74 28.55
N LEU A 503 -66.81 30.30 29.82
CA LEU A 503 -68.06 30.35 30.58
C LEU A 503 -68.54 31.79 30.80
N SER A 504 -67.62 32.73 31.04
CA SER A 504 -67.98 34.13 31.26
C SER A 504 -68.60 34.78 30.02
N ILE A 505 -68.01 34.58 28.83
CA ILE A 505 -68.57 35.12 27.58
C ILE A 505 -69.93 34.49 27.28
N LEU A 506 -70.06 33.17 27.46
CA LEU A 506 -71.33 32.49 27.25
C LEU A 506 -72.42 33.00 28.19
N ASN A 507 -72.09 33.30 29.45
CA ASN A 507 -73.01 33.93 30.40
C ASN A 507 -73.40 35.35 29.97
N SER A 508 -72.44 36.18 29.55
CA SER A 508 -72.73 37.55 29.05
C SER A 508 -73.61 37.53 27.80
N ILE A 509 -73.40 36.57 26.88
CA ILE A 509 -74.27 36.37 25.72
C ILE A 509 -75.66 35.86 26.17
N GLY A 510 -75.72 34.95 27.13
CA GLY A 510 -76.97 34.47 27.73
C GLY A 510 -77.83 35.60 28.31
N ASN A 511 -77.21 36.54 29.02
CA ASN A 511 -77.87 37.73 29.55
C ASN A 511 -78.47 38.62 28.43
N LEU A 512 -77.85 38.70 27.24
CA LEU A 512 -78.43 39.45 26.12
C LEU A 512 -79.70 38.78 25.57
N TYR A 513 -79.73 37.45 25.55
CA TYR A 513 -80.94 36.72 25.17
C TYR A 513 -82.07 36.92 26.19
N GLU A 514 -81.75 36.93 27.50
CA GLU A 514 -82.73 37.25 28.56
C GLU A 514 -83.27 38.68 28.44
N ASN A 515 -82.44 39.64 28.02
CA ASN A 515 -82.82 41.04 27.81
C ASN A 515 -83.40 41.33 26.41
N HIS A 516 -83.69 40.31 25.59
CA HIS A 516 -84.24 40.40 24.24
C HIS A 516 -83.38 41.17 23.19
N ASP A 517 -82.09 41.41 23.45
CA ASP A 517 -81.15 42.03 22.50
C ASP A 517 -80.50 40.95 21.61
N THR A 518 -81.33 40.32 20.78
CA THR A 518 -80.93 39.17 19.95
C THR A 518 -79.88 39.53 18.89
N GLN A 519 -79.86 40.77 18.42
CA GLN A 519 -78.89 41.25 17.43
C GLN A 519 -77.48 41.34 18.03
N LYS A 520 -77.31 41.94 19.22
CA LYS A 520 -76.01 41.95 19.90
C LYS A 520 -75.59 40.55 20.33
N ALA A 521 -76.52 39.71 20.78
CA ALA A 521 -76.21 38.33 21.17
C ALA A 521 -75.61 37.54 19.99
N GLN A 522 -76.21 37.65 18.80
CA GLN A 522 -75.71 37.00 17.59
C GLN A 522 -74.35 37.55 17.14
N TYR A 523 -74.14 38.87 17.26
CA TYR A 523 -72.87 39.51 16.93
C TYR A 523 -71.71 39.00 17.81
N TYR A 524 -71.87 39.02 19.14
CA TYR A 524 -70.84 38.56 20.07
C TYR A 524 -70.66 37.04 20.04
N PHE A 525 -71.72 36.26 19.81
CA PHE A 525 -71.60 34.81 19.59
C PHE A 525 -70.80 34.48 18.33
N GLY A 526 -71.03 35.20 17.23
CA GLY A 526 -70.26 35.08 16.00
C GLY A 526 -68.78 35.44 16.19
N LYS A 527 -68.49 36.53 16.90
CA LYS A 527 -67.13 36.96 17.28
C LYS A 527 -66.43 35.93 18.15
N TYR A 528 -67.11 35.40 19.17
CA TYR A 528 -66.58 34.34 20.04
C TYR A 528 -66.31 33.03 19.28
N SER A 529 -67.23 32.62 18.41
CA SER A 529 -67.05 31.45 17.54
C SER A 529 -65.86 31.61 16.59
N LYS A 530 -65.66 32.82 16.05
CA LYS A 530 -64.49 33.15 15.21
C LYS A 530 -63.19 33.07 16.03
N LEU A 531 -63.15 33.62 17.24
CA LEU A 531 -62.00 33.57 18.14
C LEU A 531 -61.61 32.11 18.49
N LEU A 532 -62.60 31.27 18.82
CA LEU A 532 -62.40 29.84 19.11
C LEU A 532 -61.87 29.08 17.88
N ARG A 533 -62.47 29.31 16.71
CA ARG A 533 -62.07 28.66 15.46
C ARG A 533 -60.62 29.01 15.10
N ILE A 534 -60.24 30.28 15.21
CA ILE A 534 -58.85 30.71 14.96
C ILE A 534 -57.92 29.98 15.93
N THR A 535 -58.23 29.96 17.23
CA THR A 535 -57.43 29.29 18.27
C THR A 535 -57.19 27.80 17.97
N LEU A 536 -58.24 27.08 17.55
CA LEU A 536 -58.17 25.63 17.26
C LEU A 536 -57.51 25.30 15.92
N ILE A 537 -57.79 26.05 14.85
CA ILE A 537 -57.21 25.79 13.51
C ILE A 537 -55.71 26.05 13.50
N SER A 538 -55.27 27.11 14.17
CA SER A 538 -53.85 27.47 14.28
C SER A 538 -53.15 26.82 15.48
N SER A 539 -53.70 25.71 16.01
CA SER A 539 -53.13 25.00 17.16
C SER A 539 -51.75 24.38 16.86
N GLY A 540 -51.51 23.99 15.61
CA GLY A 540 -50.22 23.43 15.18
C GLY A 540 -49.14 24.45 14.82
N GLU A 541 -49.45 25.75 14.80
CA GLU A 541 -48.55 26.81 14.32
C GLU A 541 -47.85 27.52 15.47
N ILE A 542 -46.51 27.62 15.40
CA ILE A 542 -45.68 28.31 16.41
C ILE A 542 -45.69 29.83 16.21
N ALA A 543 -45.84 30.27 14.97
CA ALA A 543 -45.85 31.68 14.61
C ALA A 543 -46.91 31.98 13.56
N VAL A 544 -47.57 33.11 13.75
CA VAL A 544 -48.63 33.63 12.89
C VAL A 544 -48.19 34.99 12.34
N PRO A 545 -48.74 35.45 11.20
CA PRO A 545 -48.58 36.83 10.77
C PRO A 545 -48.91 37.81 11.90
N LEU A 546 -48.13 38.87 12.05
CA LEU A 546 -48.36 39.89 13.07
C LEU A 546 -49.75 40.53 12.91
N GLU A 547 -50.22 40.69 11.68
CA GLU A 547 -51.57 41.16 11.39
C GLU A 547 -52.63 40.25 12.02
N ASP A 548 -52.48 38.92 11.91
CA ASP A 548 -53.38 37.95 12.51
C ASP A 548 -53.34 38.00 14.04
N GLU A 549 -52.15 38.18 14.63
CA GLU A 549 -51.96 38.33 16.07
C GLU A 549 -52.63 39.61 16.61
N ILE A 550 -52.52 40.73 15.88
CA ILE A 550 -53.19 42.01 16.22
C ILE A 550 -54.70 41.87 16.07
N GLN A 551 -55.18 41.29 14.97
CA GLN A 551 -56.60 41.06 14.74
C GLN A 551 -57.18 40.13 15.81
N PHE A 552 -56.46 39.09 16.20
CA PHE A 552 -56.86 38.20 17.30
C PHE A 552 -57.00 38.98 18.61
N THR A 553 -56.01 39.81 18.93
CA THR A 553 -55.99 40.63 20.14
C THR A 553 -57.13 41.65 20.19
N GLN A 554 -57.45 42.29 19.05
CA GLN A 554 -58.59 43.22 18.94
C GLN A 554 -59.92 42.51 19.16
N ASN A 555 -60.15 41.35 18.52
CA ASN A 555 -61.38 40.57 18.73
C ASN A 555 -61.52 40.12 20.19
N TYR A 556 -60.41 39.79 20.86
CA TYR A 556 -60.41 39.48 22.29
C TYR A 556 -60.80 40.71 23.14
N LEU A 557 -60.19 41.87 22.87
CA LEU A 557 -60.50 43.11 23.59
C LEU A 557 -61.96 43.53 23.44
N GLU A 558 -62.56 43.39 22.25
CA GLU A 558 -63.99 43.66 22.04
C GLU A 558 -64.89 42.74 22.89
N LEU A 559 -64.54 41.45 22.99
CA LEU A 559 -65.29 40.49 23.80
C LEU A 559 -65.14 40.77 25.30
N GLU A 560 -63.95 41.20 25.73
CA GLU A 560 -63.68 41.61 27.11
C GLU A 560 -64.36 42.94 27.47
N GLN A 561 -64.34 43.91 26.56
CA GLN A 561 -65.06 45.18 26.71
C GLN A 561 -66.55 44.93 26.92
N PHE A 562 -67.13 44.08 26.07
CA PHE A 562 -68.50 43.63 26.23
C PHE A 562 -68.74 42.91 27.58
N ARG A 563 -67.87 41.96 27.94
CA ARG A 563 -67.96 41.22 29.22
C ARG A 563 -67.96 42.15 30.42
N LEU A 564 -67.21 43.24 30.35
CA LEU A 564 -67.07 44.24 31.41
C LEU A 564 -68.07 45.39 31.31
N ASN A 565 -69.15 45.23 30.52
CA ASN A 565 -70.21 46.23 30.29
C ASN A 565 -69.64 47.58 29.84
N ASP A 566 -68.74 47.56 28.85
CA ASP A 566 -68.06 48.75 28.30
C ASP A 566 -67.23 49.52 29.34
N GLY A 567 -66.82 48.86 30.45
CA GLY A 567 -66.06 49.46 31.54
C GLY A 567 -64.62 49.89 31.20
N PHE A 568 -64.19 49.72 29.96
CA PHE A 568 -62.94 50.25 29.44
C PHE A 568 -63.04 50.55 27.94
N SER A 569 -62.12 51.37 27.45
CA SER A 569 -61.93 51.62 26.03
C SER A 569 -60.56 51.10 25.58
N PHE A 570 -60.44 50.74 24.30
CA PHE A 570 -59.15 50.39 23.73
C PHE A 570 -58.96 51.07 22.38
N GLN A 571 -57.70 51.35 22.05
CA GLN A 571 -57.32 51.95 20.78
C GLN A 571 -56.06 51.28 20.25
N PHE A 572 -56.07 51.02 18.94
CA PHE A 572 -54.89 50.65 18.19
C PHE A 572 -54.43 51.89 17.43
N ILE A 573 -53.34 52.49 17.87
CA ILE A 573 -52.75 53.67 17.26
C ILE A 573 -51.62 53.18 16.36
N ASP A 574 -51.93 53.11 15.07
CA ASP A 574 -50.96 52.82 14.03
C ASP A 574 -50.66 54.08 13.22
N ASN A 575 -49.38 54.32 12.97
CA ASN A 575 -48.92 55.41 12.11
C ASN A 575 -48.39 54.89 10.76
N GLN A 576 -48.38 53.57 10.52
CA GLN A 576 -47.84 52.91 9.31
C GLN A 576 -48.67 51.65 8.97
N ASP A 577 -48.32 50.93 7.90
CA ASP A 577 -48.93 49.62 7.60
C ASP A 577 -48.30 48.53 8.49
N ILE A 578 -49.10 47.55 8.95
CA ILE A 578 -48.58 46.42 9.73
C ILE A 578 -47.59 45.62 8.87
N PRO A 579 -46.33 45.44 9.29
CA PRO A 579 -45.34 44.76 8.48
C PRO A 579 -45.66 43.27 8.36
N ASP A 580 -45.41 42.71 7.16
CA ASP A 580 -45.57 41.27 6.87
C ASP A 580 -44.45 40.45 7.53
N ILE A 581 -44.58 40.26 8.85
CA ILE A 581 -43.68 39.43 9.65
C ILE A 581 -44.48 38.38 10.41
N LYS A 582 -43.86 37.21 10.62
CA LYS A 582 -44.37 36.22 11.55
C LYS A 582 -43.83 36.48 12.96
N VAL A 583 -44.72 36.40 13.94
CA VAL A 583 -44.41 36.50 15.36
C VAL A 583 -44.91 35.25 16.08
N PRO A 584 -44.28 34.86 17.20
CA PRO A 584 -44.81 33.82 18.07
C PRO A 584 -46.28 34.09 18.37
N LYS A 585 -47.09 33.07 18.17
CA LYS A 585 -48.52 33.15 18.40
C LYS A 585 -48.78 33.54 19.86
N PHE A 586 -49.74 34.43 20.08
CA PHE A 586 -50.13 34.95 21.40
C PHE A 586 -49.10 35.86 22.08
N LEU A 587 -48.10 36.33 21.34
CA LEU A 587 -47.11 37.28 21.85
C LEU A 587 -47.77 38.57 22.36
N VAL A 588 -48.63 39.20 21.56
CA VAL A 588 -49.29 40.46 21.92
C VAL A 588 -50.46 40.17 22.85
N TYR A 589 -51.21 39.11 22.54
CA TYR A 589 -52.36 38.66 23.33
C TYR A 589 -52.00 38.47 24.82
N THR A 590 -50.89 37.79 25.14
CA THR A 590 -50.53 37.47 26.53
C THR A 590 -50.39 38.72 27.39
N PHE A 591 -49.80 39.79 26.84
CA PHE A 591 -49.62 41.04 27.57
C PHE A 591 -50.93 41.85 27.67
N VAL A 592 -51.75 41.83 26.63
CA VAL A 592 -53.07 42.47 26.64
C VAL A 592 -54.03 41.77 27.60
N GLU A 593 -54.03 40.43 27.62
CA GLU A 593 -54.79 39.63 28.58
C GLU A 593 -54.40 39.99 30.02
N ASN A 594 -53.09 40.14 30.29
CA ASN A 594 -52.60 40.57 31.59
C ASN A 594 -53.07 41.99 31.93
N ALA A 595 -53.05 42.93 30.97
CA ALA A 595 -53.53 44.31 31.17
C ALA A 595 -55.02 44.34 31.54
N VAL A 596 -55.86 43.56 30.86
CA VAL A 596 -57.30 43.45 31.19
C VAL A 596 -57.51 42.82 32.56
N LYS A 597 -56.89 41.66 32.84
CA LYS A 597 -57.12 40.89 34.08
C LYS A 597 -56.56 41.56 35.33
N HIS A 598 -55.38 42.14 35.23
CA HIS A 598 -54.64 42.67 36.40
C HIS A 598 -54.68 44.19 36.47
N GLY A 599 -54.79 44.88 35.34
CA GLY A 599 -54.87 46.34 35.30
C GLY A 599 -56.30 46.86 35.40
N LEU A 600 -57.17 46.43 34.47
CA LEU A 600 -58.50 47.02 34.28
C LEU A 600 -59.60 46.41 35.14
N PHE A 601 -59.63 45.09 35.27
CA PHE A 601 -60.66 44.40 36.06
C PHE A 601 -60.78 44.94 37.51
N PRO A 602 -59.68 45.25 38.23
CA PRO A 602 -59.79 45.80 39.60
C PRO A 602 -60.33 47.23 39.68
N ILE A 603 -60.31 48.02 38.60
CA ILE A 603 -60.88 49.38 38.57
C ILE A 603 -62.31 49.43 38.02
N GLN A 604 -62.87 48.28 37.63
CA GLN A 604 -64.23 48.21 37.07
C GLN A 604 -65.25 48.82 38.04
N GLY A 605 -66.07 49.76 37.54
CA GLY A 605 -67.07 50.48 38.34
C GLY A 605 -66.53 51.63 39.19
N ILE A 606 -65.21 51.84 39.24
CA ILE A 606 -64.58 53.00 39.89
C ILE A 606 -64.32 54.10 38.85
N ARG A 607 -63.71 53.73 37.72
CA ARG A 607 -63.48 54.60 36.55
C ARG A 607 -63.36 53.77 35.28
N GLU A 608 -63.56 54.40 34.13
CA GLU A 608 -63.25 53.79 32.84
C GLU A 608 -61.74 53.73 32.62
N GLY A 609 -61.22 52.56 32.26
CA GLY A 609 -59.82 52.40 31.89
C GLY A 609 -59.59 52.47 30.38
N VAL A 610 -58.33 52.60 29.99
CA VAL A 610 -57.88 52.70 28.60
C VAL A 610 -56.71 51.76 28.34
N ILE A 611 -56.83 50.91 27.31
CA ILE A 611 -55.69 50.17 26.73
C ILE A 611 -55.30 50.80 25.41
N SER A 612 -54.03 51.16 25.26
CA SER A 612 -53.47 51.67 24.01
C SER A 612 -52.40 50.73 23.48
N LEU A 613 -52.55 50.29 22.23
CA LEU A 613 -51.55 49.55 21.49
C LEU A 613 -50.91 50.48 20.45
N TYR A 614 -49.59 50.58 20.49
CA TYR A 614 -48.80 51.37 19.54
C TYR A 614 -47.88 50.44 18.76
N LEU A 615 -47.89 50.59 17.45
CA LEU A 615 -46.92 49.96 16.55
C LEU A 615 -45.94 51.03 16.06
N THR A 616 -44.64 50.79 16.20
CA THR A 616 -43.63 51.73 15.73
C THR A 616 -42.44 50.98 15.16
N GLU A 617 -42.11 51.29 13.90
CA GLU A 617 -40.93 50.76 13.23
C GLU A 617 -39.85 51.84 13.14
N LYS A 618 -38.64 51.54 13.63
CA LYS A 618 -37.47 52.42 13.52
C LYS A 618 -36.20 51.60 13.28
N LYS A 619 -35.49 51.88 12.18
CA LYS A 619 -34.17 51.29 11.85
C LYS A 619 -34.16 49.75 11.93
N ASP A 620 -35.07 49.09 11.20
CA ASP A 620 -35.19 47.62 11.14
C ASP A 620 -35.52 46.94 12.49
N VAL A 621 -36.01 47.73 13.45
CA VAL A 621 -36.53 47.26 14.72
C VAL A 621 -38.01 47.61 14.79
N LEU A 622 -38.84 46.59 14.92
CA LEU A 622 -40.26 46.75 15.19
C LEU A 622 -40.50 46.76 16.69
N GLN A 623 -41.20 47.78 17.17
CA GLN A 623 -41.57 47.95 18.55
C GLN A 623 -43.09 47.94 18.70
N ILE A 624 -43.61 47.05 19.53
CA ILE A 624 -45.02 47.01 19.93
C ILE A 624 -45.09 47.48 21.37
N THR A 625 -45.82 48.56 21.62
CA THR A 625 -46.00 49.12 22.98
C THR A 625 -47.45 48.96 23.41
N ILE A 626 -47.68 48.34 24.57
CA ILE A 626 -48.98 48.14 25.18
C ILE A 626 -49.02 48.96 26.45
N GLU A 627 -49.95 49.90 26.56
CA GLU A 627 -50.15 50.71 27.76
C GLU A 627 -51.56 50.50 28.32
N ASP A 628 -51.65 50.30 29.63
CA ASP A 628 -52.88 50.45 30.40
C ASP A 628 -52.77 51.59 31.41
N ASP A 629 -53.91 52.09 31.87
CA ASP A 629 -54.03 53.03 32.99
C ASP A 629 -54.72 52.39 34.21
N GLY A 630 -54.57 51.07 34.35
CA GLY A 630 -55.12 50.28 35.43
C GLY A 630 -54.51 50.57 36.80
N VAL A 631 -54.73 49.67 37.76
CA VAL A 631 -54.27 49.83 39.15
C VAL A 631 -52.74 49.87 39.34
N GLY A 632 -51.96 49.49 38.32
CA GLY A 632 -50.51 49.34 38.41
C GLY A 632 -50.08 48.02 39.05
N ARG A 633 -48.81 47.62 38.85
CA ARG A 633 -48.35 46.26 39.16
C ARG A 633 -48.26 45.96 40.67
N ILE A 634 -48.01 46.96 41.51
CA ILE A 634 -47.94 46.76 42.97
C ILE A 634 -49.32 46.49 43.55
N LYS A 635 -50.32 47.33 43.24
CA LYS A 635 -51.71 47.14 43.68
C LYS A 635 -52.35 45.88 43.08
N ALA A 636 -51.96 45.49 41.85
CA ALA A 636 -52.37 44.24 41.23
C ALA A 636 -51.84 42.97 41.94
N LYS A 637 -50.72 43.06 42.66
CA LYS A 637 -50.21 41.95 43.48
C LYS A 637 -50.97 41.77 44.80
N ASP A 638 -51.51 42.85 45.36
CA ASP A 638 -52.25 42.84 46.62
C ASP A 638 -53.70 42.36 46.45
N THR A 639 -54.26 42.52 45.25
CA THR A 639 -55.54 41.91 44.86
C THR A 639 -55.30 40.42 44.60
N LYS A 640 -55.87 39.54 45.44
CA LYS A 640 -55.79 38.05 45.31
C LYS A 640 -56.54 37.50 44.07
N ILE A 641 -56.39 38.13 42.91
CA ILE A 641 -56.82 37.58 41.63
C ILE A 641 -55.73 36.59 41.22
N TYR A 642 -56.01 35.28 41.34
CA TYR A 642 -55.09 34.17 41.09
C TYR A 642 -54.30 34.32 39.77
N SER A 643 -53.10 34.90 39.84
CA SER A 643 -52.10 34.83 38.77
C SER A 643 -51.18 33.64 39.04
N THR A 644 -51.16 32.65 38.15
CA THR A 644 -50.27 31.49 38.31
C THR A 644 -48.86 31.75 37.76
N GLY A 645 -48.60 32.92 37.14
CA GLY A 645 -47.33 33.24 36.44
C GLY A 645 -47.03 32.35 35.23
N LYS A 646 -47.89 31.36 34.94
CA LYS A 646 -47.65 30.32 33.94
C LYS A 646 -47.63 30.86 32.51
N GLY A 647 -48.50 31.84 32.18
CA GLY A 647 -48.59 32.41 30.83
C GLY A 647 -47.28 33.07 30.36
N LEU A 648 -46.66 33.90 31.21
CA LEU A 648 -45.36 34.52 30.89
C LEU A 648 -44.24 33.48 30.85
N SER A 649 -44.23 32.49 31.75
CA SER A 649 -43.21 31.43 31.71
C SER A 649 -43.28 30.57 30.44
N ILE A 650 -44.49 30.30 29.93
CA ILE A 650 -44.66 29.61 28.65
C ILE A 650 -44.24 30.50 27.50
N LEU A 651 -44.59 31.79 27.52
CA LEU A 651 -44.15 32.74 26.51
C LEU A 651 -42.62 32.83 26.48
N ASP A 652 -41.94 32.89 27.63
CA ASP A 652 -40.48 32.90 27.71
C ASP A 652 -39.85 31.64 27.10
N GLU A 653 -40.41 30.45 27.38
CA GLU A 653 -39.97 29.20 26.74
C GLU A 653 -40.18 29.21 25.22
N ILE A 654 -41.32 29.76 24.75
CA ILE A 654 -41.61 29.91 23.31
C ILE A 654 -40.64 30.89 22.66
N LEU A 655 -40.32 32.03 23.28
CA LEU A 655 -39.39 33.03 22.75
C LEU A 655 -37.97 32.45 22.62
N VAL A 656 -37.50 31.69 23.61
CA VAL A 656 -36.20 31.00 23.57
C VAL A 656 -36.14 29.97 22.43
N LEU A 657 -37.23 29.25 22.20
CA LEU A 657 -37.31 28.29 21.10
C LEU A 657 -37.40 29.00 19.75
N TYR A 658 -38.22 30.04 19.63
CA TYR A 658 -38.39 30.80 18.40
C TYR A 658 -37.06 31.38 17.90
N GLN A 659 -36.24 31.92 18.81
CA GLN A 659 -34.90 32.43 18.48
C GLN A 659 -33.92 31.35 17.99
N ARG A 660 -34.15 30.07 18.31
CA ARG A 660 -33.31 28.95 17.80
C ARG A 660 -33.72 28.51 16.39
N PHE A 661 -34.97 28.71 16.00
CA PHE A 661 -35.51 28.30 14.70
C PHE A 661 -35.49 29.43 13.67
N GLU A 662 -35.74 30.66 14.11
CA GLU A 662 -35.77 31.86 13.30
C GLU A 662 -34.64 32.80 13.74
N SER A 663 -33.89 33.38 12.81
CA SER A 663 -32.80 34.32 13.08
C SER A 663 -33.29 35.70 13.59
N LYS A 664 -34.46 35.77 14.24
CA LYS A 664 -35.07 37.00 14.78
C LYS A 664 -35.01 36.98 16.30
N LYS A 665 -34.53 38.08 16.88
CA LYS A 665 -34.47 38.25 18.32
C LYS A 665 -35.71 39.03 18.79
N ILE A 666 -36.49 38.40 19.67
CA ILE A 666 -37.65 39.02 20.30
C ILE A 666 -37.37 39.16 21.80
N SER A 667 -37.58 40.34 22.35
CA SER A 667 -37.45 40.62 23.78
C SER A 667 -38.56 41.56 24.24
N TYR A 668 -38.87 41.57 25.53
CA TYR A 668 -39.85 42.50 26.08
C TYR A 668 -39.37 43.12 27.39
N LYS A 669 -39.89 44.31 27.70
CA LYS A 669 -39.68 45.03 28.96
C LYS A 669 -41.03 45.47 29.51
N ILE A 670 -41.21 45.31 30.82
CA ILE A 670 -42.42 45.75 31.53
C ILE A 670 -42.02 46.89 32.48
N GLU A 671 -42.70 48.03 32.37
CA GLU A 671 -42.46 49.26 33.13
C GLU A 671 -43.76 49.74 33.81
N ASP A 672 -43.63 50.37 34.98
CA ASP A 672 -44.76 50.99 35.69
C ASP A 672 -44.95 52.44 35.26
N LYS A 673 -46.20 52.90 35.11
CA LYS A 673 -46.52 54.27 34.70
C LYS A 673 -46.77 55.15 35.93
N TYR A 674 -45.91 56.15 36.14
CA TYR A 674 -46.03 57.11 37.24
C TYR A 674 -46.80 58.36 36.80
N THR A 675 -47.83 58.74 37.55
CA THR A 675 -48.34 60.12 37.58
C THR A 675 -48.08 60.70 38.97
N ASP A 676 -47.96 62.03 39.07
CA ASP A 676 -47.28 62.76 40.16
C ASP A 676 -47.67 62.47 41.63
N ARG A 677 -48.63 61.59 41.96
CA ARG A 677 -48.83 61.08 43.33
C ARG A 677 -49.28 59.62 43.54
N GLU A 678 -49.58 58.80 42.53
CA GLU A 678 -49.83 57.35 42.71
C GLU A 678 -49.55 56.56 41.41
N GLU A 679 -49.20 55.28 41.52
CA GLU A 679 -49.05 54.37 40.37
C GLU A 679 -50.39 54.20 39.65
N THR A 680 -50.43 54.52 38.35
CA THR A 680 -51.63 54.34 37.52
C THR A 680 -51.23 53.79 36.16
N GLY A 681 -51.09 52.46 36.09
CA GLY A 681 -50.98 51.71 34.84
C GLY A 681 -49.65 51.00 34.59
N THR A 682 -49.63 50.15 33.56
CA THR A 682 -48.44 49.38 33.12
C THR A 682 -48.12 49.70 31.65
N ARG A 683 -46.84 49.72 31.31
CA ARG A 683 -46.34 49.78 29.92
C ARG A 683 -45.52 48.52 29.62
N VAL A 684 -45.87 47.82 28.56
CA VAL A 684 -45.07 46.72 28.00
C VAL A 684 -44.51 47.13 26.66
N ILE A 685 -43.20 46.96 26.48
CA ILE A 685 -42.49 47.24 25.23
C ILE A 685 -41.94 45.92 24.71
N ILE A 686 -42.44 45.46 23.57
CA ILE A 686 -41.94 44.29 22.84
C ILE A 686 -41.05 44.80 21.70
N THR A 687 -39.84 44.27 21.60
CA THR A 687 -38.84 44.64 20.60
C THR A 687 -38.52 43.43 19.74
N ILE A 688 -38.70 43.57 18.43
CA ILE A 688 -38.42 42.56 17.42
C ILE A 688 -37.35 43.12 16.49
N SER A 689 -36.17 42.49 16.48
CA SER A 689 -35.05 42.88 15.61
C SER A 689 -34.64 41.71 14.72
N ASN A 690 -34.38 41.99 13.45
CA ASN A 690 -33.59 41.07 12.62
C ASN A 690 -32.15 41.06 13.16
N ASN A 691 -31.54 39.88 13.30
CA ASN A 691 -30.11 39.80 13.58
C ASN A 691 -29.27 40.28 12.40
#